data_AF-A0A3L6L8L1-F1
#
_entry.id   AF-A0A3L6L8L1-F1
#
_cell.length_a   1.000
_cell.length_b   1.000
_cell.length_c   1.000
_cell.angle_alpha   90.00
_cell.angle_beta   90.00
_cell.angle_gamma   90.00
#
_symmetry.space_group_name_H-M   'P 1'
#
loop_
_entity.id
_entity.type
_entity.pdbx_description
1 polymer ?
#
loop_
_entity_poly.entity_id
_entity_poly.type
_entity_poly.pdbx_seq_one_letter_code
_entity_poly.pdbx_strand_id
1 'polypeptide(L)'
;MKFVSHPNLIKLKEVIDDVESHKVYVIMEYCAKGPVHVHGEPPLPPEKVRKYGCDILSGLLQLHAQYLYHWDIKPANCLVDDNDVAKIADFGACGSSTRTCKVGGTPAYSCPEQFAGTHIGGHVADSWAFAMTLYQMSHGTLAYSTTSISSLRDSMLDPTPLPIQEGVEPELKDLLRRMLNKDMSQRMMLHDAMKHSYFSGYVTQSYTTVEPSNESAECITEDLYARAQQAVLRGKRVGDFFHGVQFVRRIRRMMVRHINTHDVDDDDFFPELREASSLESTQRLVTNEADIHEVHKIVSSFVGDAVKGALRIDGILMTTLHSFVAEAAPLVSKLCCSNNKLTCVGTVDFSKFQHLRVLQICENSLRQFPLDVLHAPRLQFLDLSHNHIKDIPPALTCARELQTLCMNHNQVAYVGCNECGASVLSGESMQKVVLTANPLRHLPAEITSCSKLELILDDDPSLLEEWYASINQSTSVSITWNDIYPCRVYPEVPLFVASKSIKLYNLTILEALGTRNVVLTQFESWLPTGEVNSAAMEEHVRRRQKESVRVNGNDSECEIRSPVVRKTAMNVGDCLPIPNILSKSVCRFLHSYFILEEKTSYTVSAYGALKNYLTTCLGRNESVVVFLDERRDSQNTRDTIVAVLCEVLMAAKGGKRTLSGCISDVVDATRGLYA
;
A
#
# COMPACT_ATOMS: atom_id res chain seq x y z
N MET A 1 -21.24 -6.06 2.19
CA MET A 1 -22.55 -6.75 2.13
C MET A 1 -22.51 -8.25 2.49
N LYS A 2 -21.64 -9.11 1.94
CA LYS A 2 -21.59 -10.55 2.32
C LYS A 2 -20.96 -10.85 3.71
N PHE A 3 -20.09 -9.97 4.21
CA PHE A 3 -19.22 -10.26 5.35
C PHE A 3 -19.62 -9.60 6.68
N VAL A 4 -20.47 -8.57 6.62
CA VAL A 4 -20.90 -7.80 7.78
C VAL A 4 -22.41 -7.91 7.87
N SER A 5 -22.88 -8.60 8.90
CA SER A 5 -24.29 -8.74 9.22
C SER A 5 -24.60 -7.87 10.43
N HIS A 6 -25.44 -6.87 10.23
CA HIS A 6 -25.85 -5.93 11.27
C HIS A 6 -27.28 -5.48 10.99
N PRO A 7 -28.14 -5.29 12.02
CA PRO A 7 -29.53 -4.88 11.82
C PRO A 7 -29.66 -3.59 11.01
N ASN A 8 -28.72 -2.65 11.17
CA ASN A 8 -28.69 -1.35 10.48
C ASN A 8 -27.84 -1.33 9.19
N LEU A 9 -27.53 -2.48 8.58
CA LEU A 9 -26.89 -2.56 7.26
C LEU A 9 -27.78 -3.39 6.33
N ILE A 10 -27.96 -2.95 5.08
CA ILE A 10 -28.74 -3.72 4.10
C ILE A 10 -28.11 -5.10 3.88
N LYS A 11 -28.95 -6.12 4.04
CA LYS A 11 -28.55 -7.51 3.78
C LYS A 11 -28.60 -7.82 2.29
N LEU A 12 -27.50 -8.32 1.76
CA LEU A 12 -27.50 -8.98 0.46
C LEU A 12 -28.14 -10.37 0.60
N LYS A 13 -29.18 -10.64 -0.18
CA LYS A 13 -29.87 -11.93 -0.21
C LYS A 13 -29.25 -12.84 -1.26
N GLU A 14 -29.07 -12.34 -2.48
CA GLU A 14 -28.62 -13.14 -3.62
C GLU A 14 -27.92 -12.28 -4.67
N VAL A 15 -27.07 -12.88 -5.51
CA VAL A 15 -26.52 -12.26 -6.71
C VAL A 15 -26.76 -13.22 -7.88
N ILE A 16 -27.46 -12.75 -8.90
CA ILE A 16 -27.77 -13.50 -10.11
C ILE A 16 -26.97 -12.88 -11.25
N ASP A 17 -26.14 -13.69 -11.88
CA ASP A 17 -25.38 -13.30 -13.07
C ASP A 17 -26.09 -13.87 -14.30
N ASP A 18 -26.76 -12.99 -15.05
CA ASP A 18 -27.45 -13.35 -16.28
C ASP A 18 -26.54 -13.03 -17.46
N VAL A 19 -25.82 -14.09 -17.86
CA VAL A 19 -24.80 -14.06 -18.89
C VAL A 19 -25.40 -13.79 -20.28
N GLU A 20 -26.65 -14.19 -20.52
CA GLU A 20 -27.33 -14.01 -21.81
C GLU A 20 -27.77 -12.55 -22.01
N SER A 21 -28.25 -11.90 -20.96
CA SER A 21 -28.65 -10.49 -21.03
C SER A 21 -27.55 -9.49 -20.68
N HIS A 22 -26.34 -9.98 -20.35
CA HIS A 22 -25.21 -9.19 -19.86
C HIS A 22 -25.55 -8.31 -18.64
N LYS A 23 -26.33 -8.85 -17.71
CA LYS A 23 -26.79 -8.14 -16.50
C LYS A 23 -26.44 -8.89 -15.23
N VAL A 24 -26.04 -8.14 -14.21
CA VAL A 24 -25.90 -8.64 -12.85
C VAL A 24 -27.05 -8.11 -12.01
N TYR A 25 -27.83 -9.00 -11.41
CA TYR A 25 -28.89 -8.66 -10.48
C TYR A 25 -28.38 -8.86 -9.05
N VAL A 26 -28.38 -7.79 -8.26
CA VAL A 26 -27.99 -7.79 -6.85
C VAL A 26 -29.27 -7.74 -6.01
N ILE A 27 -29.69 -8.87 -5.47
CA ILE A 27 -30.93 -9.00 -4.71
C ILE A 27 -30.65 -8.66 -3.24
N MET A 28 -31.28 -7.59 -2.74
CA MET A 28 -31.06 -7.07 -1.40
C MET A 28 -32.34 -7.08 -0.56
N GLU A 29 -32.19 -6.87 0.73
CA GLU A 29 -33.29 -6.51 1.62
C GLU A 29 -34.05 -5.28 1.10
N TYR A 30 -35.38 -5.33 1.17
CA TYR A 30 -36.25 -4.27 0.69
C TYR A 30 -36.69 -3.38 1.86
N CYS A 31 -36.34 -2.09 1.78
CA CYS A 31 -36.71 -1.08 2.76
C CYS A 31 -37.96 -0.31 2.27
N ALA A 32 -39.14 -0.72 2.75
CA ALA A 32 -40.42 -0.28 2.21
C ALA A 32 -40.72 1.22 2.39
N LYS A 33 -40.10 1.88 3.38
CA LYS A 33 -40.33 3.32 3.68
C LYS A 33 -39.37 4.25 2.93
N GLY A 34 -38.47 3.70 2.11
CA GLY A 34 -37.54 4.50 1.29
C GLY A 34 -36.41 5.14 2.11
N PRO A 35 -35.76 6.20 1.59
CA PRO A 35 -34.66 6.87 2.29
C PRO A 35 -35.13 7.56 3.57
N VAL A 36 -34.23 7.70 4.56
CA VAL A 36 -34.53 8.35 5.85
C VAL A 36 -35.06 9.78 5.67
N HIS A 37 -34.66 10.47 4.59
CA HIS A 37 -35.13 11.80 4.25
C HIS A 37 -34.82 12.14 2.78
N VAL A 38 -35.70 12.90 2.12
CA VAL A 38 -35.50 13.40 0.74
C VAL A 38 -35.26 14.91 0.76
N HIS A 39 -34.29 15.38 -0.01
CA HIS A 39 -33.96 16.82 -0.04
C HIS A 39 -35.16 17.67 -0.46
N GLY A 40 -35.48 18.71 0.32
CA GLY A 40 -36.61 19.60 0.09
C GLY A 40 -37.90 19.20 0.79
N GLU A 41 -37.95 18.03 1.43
CA GLU A 41 -39.03 17.69 2.36
C GLU A 41 -38.89 18.45 3.69
N PRO A 42 -39.99 18.62 4.46
CA PRO A 42 -39.93 19.22 5.78
C PRO A 42 -38.99 18.46 6.73
N PRO A 43 -38.37 19.16 7.71
CA PRO A 43 -37.58 18.52 8.75
C PRO A 43 -38.31 17.35 9.42
N LEU A 44 -37.58 16.28 9.74
CA LEU A 44 -38.13 15.17 10.50
C LEU A 44 -38.37 15.58 11.96
N PRO A 45 -39.35 14.96 12.65
CA PRO A 45 -39.51 15.12 14.08
C PRO A 45 -38.21 14.79 14.84
N PRO A 46 -37.85 15.54 15.90
CA PRO A 46 -36.58 15.36 16.62
C PRO A 46 -36.34 13.93 17.10
N GLU A 47 -37.39 13.24 17.56
CA GLU A 47 -37.32 11.84 17.98
C GLU A 47 -36.93 10.90 16.82
N LYS A 48 -37.42 11.15 15.61
CA LYS A 48 -37.04 10.38 14.42
C LYS A 48 -35.61 10.67 13.98
N VAL A 49 -35.18 11.94 14.02
CA VAL A 49 -33.78 12.31 13.74
C VAL A 49 -32.84 11.56 14.68
N ARG A 50 -33.16 11.53 15.98
CA ARG A 50 -32.37 10.83 17.00
C ARG A 50 -32.35 9.32 16.75
N LYS A 51 -33.52 8.71 16.53
CA LYS A 51 -33.67 7.27 16.28
C LYS A 51 -32.88 6.82 15.05
N TYR A 52 -33.11 7.44 13.90
CA TYR A 52 -32.40 7.10 12.67
C TYR A 52 -30.90 7.44 12.77
N GLY A 53 -30.56 8.51 13.50
CA GLY A 53 -29.18 8.84 13.83
C GLY A 53 -28.47 7.72 14.60
N CYS A 54 -29.11 7.15 15.63
CA CYS A 54 -28.59 6.00 16.37
C CYS A 54 -28.38 4.78 15.46
N ASP A 55 -29.39 4.46 14.64
CA ASP A 55 -29.35 3.32 13.72
C ASP A 55 -28.18 3.43 12.73
N ILE A 56 -28.05 4.60 12.08
CA ILE A 56 -26.96 4.88 11.12
C ILE A 56 -25.60 4.86 11.83
N LEU A 57 -25.50 5.48 13.01
CA LEU A 57 -24.27 5.50 13.81
C LEU A 57 -23.83 4.08 14.16
N SER A 58 -24.76 3.23 14.61
CA SER A 58 -24.49 1.84 14.94
C SER A 58 -24.01 1.04 13.73
N GLY A 59 -24.68 1.21 12.57
CA GLY A 59 -24.24 0.60 11.31
C GLY A 59 -22.84 1.05 10.87
N LEU A 60 -22.52 2.35 11.00
CA LEU A 60 -21.21 2.91 10.66
C LEU A 60 -20.10 2.41 11.59
N LEU A 61 -20.34 2.40 12.91
CA LEU A 61 -19.38 1.87 13.87
C LEU A 61 -19.10 0.38 13.61
N GLN A 62 -20.11 -0.40 13.23
CA GLN A 62 -19.92 -1.79 12.84
C GLN A 62 -19.07 -1.93 11.57
N LEU A 63 -19.22 -1.04 10.58
CA LEU A 63 -18.35 -1.02 9.40
C LEU A 63 -16.92 -0.62 9.77
N HIS A 64 -16.75 0.41 10.60
CA HIS A 64 -15.45 0.92 11.03
C HIS A 64 -14.69 -0.09 11.89
N ALA A 65 -15.38 -0.87 12.74
CA ALA A 65 -14.80 -1.99 13.49
C ALA A 65 -14.25 -3.10 12.58
N GLN A 66 -14.76 -3.19 11.34
CA GLN A 66 -14.27 -4.09 10.29
C GLN A 66 -13.35 -3.36 9.28
N TYR A 67 -12.94 -2.12 9.61
CA TYR A 67 -12.10 -1.22 8.81
C TYR A 67 -12.60 -1.09 7.37
N LEU A 68 -13.93 -1.06 7.24
CA LEU A 68 -14.67 -0.70 6.04
C LEU A 68 -15.20 0.71 6.24
N TYR A 69 -14.92 1.58 5.29
CA TYR A 69 -15.46 2.94 5.26
C TYR A 69 -16.41 3.06 4.08
N HIS A 70 -17.53 3.75 4.29
CA HIS A 70 -18.61 3.78 3.30
C HIS A 70 -18.31 4.73 2.14
N TRP A 71 -17.74 5.90 2.43
CA TRP A 71 -17.35 6.97 1.49
C TRP A 71 -18.49 7.73 0.79
N ASP A 72 -19.74 7.26 0.84
CA ASP A 72 -20.90 7.97 0.26
C ASP A 72 -22.11 7.95 1.20
N ILE A 73 -21.92 8.32 2.47
CA ILE A 73 -23.01 8.45 3.43
C ILE A 73 -23.83 9.71 3.12
N LYS A 74 -25.13 9.49 2.96
CA LYS A 74 -26.14 10.53 2.69
C LYS A 74 -27.54 9.96 2.98
N PRO A 75 -28.58 10.79 3.16
CA PRO A 75 -29.94 10.32 3.38
C PRO A 75 -30.44 9.32 2.32
N ALA A 76 -30.08 9.50 1.04
CA ALA A 76 -30.47 8.59 -0.03
C ALA A 76 -29.89 7.17 0.10
N ASN A 77 -28.76 7.02 0.79
CA ASN A 77 -28.09 5.74 1.05
C ASN A 77 -28.40 5.19 2.46
N CYS A 78 -29.32 5.81 3.19
CA CYS A 78 -29.82 5.29 4.47
C CYS A 78 -31.31 5.02 4.29
N LEU A 79 -31.72 3.76 4.18
CA LEU A 79 -33.09 3.36 3.89
C LEU A 79 -33.82 2.84 5.13
N VAL A 80 -35.13 3.01 5.21
CA VAL A 80 -35.95 2.60 6.36
C VAL A 80 -36.84 1.42 5.99
N ASP A 81 -36.77 0.36 6.79
CA ASP A 81 -37.60 -0.82 6.61
C ASP A 81 -39.04 -0.64 7.13
N ASP A 82 -39.85 -1.67 6.98
CA ASP A 82 -41.23 -1.71 7.46
C ASP A 82 -41.34 -1.55 8.99
N ASN A 83 -40.34 -2.04 9.73
CA ASN A 83 -40.22 -1.95 11.18
C ASN A 83 -39.68 -0.60 11.68
N ASP A 84 -39.53 0.39 10.79
CA ASP A 84 -39.05 1.73 11.13
C ASP A 84 -37.57 1.76 11.59
N VAL A 85 -36.75 0.82 11.10
CA VAL A 85 -35.31 0.73 11.38
C VAL A 85 -34.53 1.26 10.19
N ALA A 86 -33.60 2.20 10.44
CA ALA A 86 -32.73 2.72 9.38
C ALA A 86 -31.56 1.75 9.11
N LYS A 87 -31.26 1.58 7.82
CA LYS A 87 -30.27 0.65 7.27
C LYS A 87 -29.40 1.34 6.22
N ILE A 88 -28.08 1.21 6.34
CA ILE A 88 -27.14 1.76 5.37
C ILE A 88 -27.14 0.87 4.11
N ALA A 89 -27.20 1.53 2.95
CA ALA A 89 -27.36 0.97 1.61
C ALA A 89 -26.26 1.49 0.67
N ASP A 90 -26.17 0.91 -0.53
CA ASP A 90 -25.26 1.33 -1.61
C ASP A 90 -23.77 1.40 -1.24
N PHE A 91 -23.17 0.21 -1.12
CA PHE A 91 -21.76 0.05 -0.79
C PHE A 91 -20.84 0.17 -2.02
N GLY A 92 -21.29 0.74 -3.14
CA GLY A 92 -20.53 0.82 -4.39
C GLY A 92 -19.21 1.60 -4.27
N ALA A 93 -19.14 2.55 -3.33
CA ALA A 93 -17.95 3.33 -3.03
C ALA A 93 -17.13 2.80 -1.83
N CYS A 94 -17.62 1.77 -1.13
CA CYS A 94 -17.07 1.29 0.15
C CYS A 94 -15.68 0.64 -0.02
N GLY A 95 -14.74 0.91 0.90
CA GLY A 95 -13.36 0.43 0.79
C GLY A 95 -12.54 0.49 2.09
N SER A 96 -11.30 -0.02 2.06
CA SER A 96 -10.34 -0.06 3.21
C SER A 96 -9.33 1.07 3.26
N SER A 97 -9.19 1.83 2.18
CA SER A 97 -8.00 2.66 1.94
C SER A 97 -8.20 4.11 2.37
N THR A 98 -7.07 4.79 2.62
CA THR A 98 -6.91 6.25 2.45
C THR A 98 -6.99 6.57 0.94
N ARG A 99 -7.67 7.65 0.55
CA ARG A 99 -7.85 8.02 -0.87
C ARG A 99 -7.17 9.36 -1.17
N THR A 100 -6.47 9.44 -2.31
CA THR A 100 -6.05 10.70 -2.93
C THR A 100 -7.19 11.33 -3.73
N CYS A 101 -7.21 12.66 -3.69
CA CYS A 101 -8.22 13.55 -4.24
C CYS A 101 -8.68 13.24 -5.68
N LYS A 102 -9.81 12.54 -5.79
CA LYS A 102 -10.96 12.99 -6.57
C LYS A 102 -12.13 13.02 -5.61
N VAL A 103 -13.00 14.03 -5.70
CA VAL A 103 -14.30 14.02 -5.00
C VAL A 103 -15.09 12.82 -5.54
N GLY A 104 -14.92 11.67 -4.90
CA GLY A 104 -15.71 10.47 -5.14
C GLY A 104 -16.89 10.47 -4.18
N GLY A 105 -18.08 10.19 -4.69
CA GLY A 105 -19.34 10.33 -3.96
C GLY A 105 -20.09 11.62 -4.30
N THR A 106 -21.09 11.96 -3.50
CA THR A 106 -21.94 13.14 -3.70
C THR A 106 -21.29 14.38 -3.07
N PRO A 107 -20.83 15.39 -3.85
CA PRO A 107 -19.98 16.49 -3.32
C PRO A 107 -20.57 17.27 -2.14
N ALA A 108 -21.89 17.35 -2.04
CA ALA A 108 -22.59 18.05 -0.96
C ALA A 108 -22.34 17.48 0.45
N TYR A 109 -21.88 16.22 0.54
CA TYR A 109 -21.59 15.54 1.80
C TYR A 109 -20.08 15.32 2.01
N SER A 110 -19.24 15.84 1.11
CA SER A 110 -17.78 15.77 1.25
C SER A 110 -17.26 16.77 2.28
N CYS A 111 -16.22 16.36 3.01
CA CYS A 111 -15.58 17.23 4.00
C CYS A 111 -14.60 18.23 3.36
N PRO A 112 -14.23 19.33 4.05
CA PRO A 112 -13.36 20.38 3.50
C PRO A 112 -12.01 19.85 2.98
N GLU A 113 -11.46 18.84 3.64
CA GLU A 113 -10.19 18.22 3.28
C GLU A 113 -10.24 17.54 1.89
N GLN A 114 -11.40 16.96 1.52
CA GLN A 114 -11.60 16.39 0.19
C GLN A 114 -11.58 17.47 -0.90
N PHE A 115 -11.99 18.70 -0.58
CA PHE A 115 -11.92 19.84 -1.50
C PHE A 115 -10.52 20.49 -1.53
N ALA A 116 -9.77 20.42 -0.42
CA ALA A 116 -8.38 20.87 -0.34
C ALA A 116 -7.40 19.92 -1.05
N GLY A 117 -7.83 18.68 -1.30
CA GLY A 117 -7.04 17.63 -1.93
C GLY A 117 -6.04 16.95 -1.01
N THR A 118 -6.24 17.08 0.30
CA THR A 118 -5.45 16.37 1.31
C THR A 118 -5.81 14.89 1.35
N HIS A 119 -4.84 14.06 1.72
CA HIS A 119 -5.08 12.64 1.94
C HIS A 119 -5.81 12.47 3.26
N ILE A 120 -6.98 11.81 3.24
CA ILE A 120 -7.75 11.55 4.46
C ILE A 120 -8.11 10.07 4.59
N GLY A 121 -8.26 9.62 5.83
CA GLY A 121 -8.82 8.33 6.17
C GLY A 121 -10.34 8.31 5.98
N GLY A 122 -10.90 7.15 5.62
CA GLY A 122 -12.34 7.02 5.43
C GLY A 122 -13.17 7.29 6.69
N HIS A 123 -12.60 7.10 7.89
CA HIS A 123 -13.25 7.46 9.15
C HIS A 123 -13.52 8.97 9.26
N VAL A 124 -12.65 9.82 8.70
CA VAL A 124 -12.83 11.29 8.66
C VAL A 124 -13.98 11.65 7.73
N ALA A 125 -14.00 11.06 6.53
CA ALA A 125 -15.02 11.30 5.52
C ALA A 125 -16.41 10.86 6.00
N ASP A 126 -16.53 9.64 6.54
CA ASP A 126 -17.80 9.11 7.05
C ASP A 126 -18.32 9.90 8.26
N SER A 127 -17.43 10.38 9.15
CA SER A 127 -17.82 11.19 10.31
C SER A 127 -18.46 12.52 9.90
N TRP A 128 -17.86 13.21 8.92
CA TRP A 128 -18.44 14.44 8.37
C TRP A 128 -19.76 14.16 7.64
N ALA A 129 -19.78 13.13 6.79
CA ALA A 129 -20.96 12.78 5.99
C ALA A 129 -22.15 12.34 6.85
N PHE A 130 -21.90 11.66 7.99
CA PHE A 130 -22.91 11.35 8.99
C PHE A 130 -23.51 12.62 9.61
N ALA A 131 -22.68 13.59 10.01
CA ALA A 131 -23.17 14.83 10.58
C ALA A 131 -23.94 15.68 9.55
N MET A 132 -23.52 15.70 8.29
CA MET A 132 -24.28 16.31 7.18
C MET A 132 -25.63 15.60 6.93
N THR A 133 -25.67 14.28 7.13
CA THR A 133 -26.91 13.49 7.05
C THR A 133 -27.88 13.86 8.17
N LEU A 134 -27.40 13.95 9.43
CA LEU A 134 -28.19 14.45 10.56
C LEU A 134 -28.69 15.88 10.33
N TYR A 135 -27.81 16.76 9.83
CA TYR A 135 -28.15 18.14 9.52
C TYR A 135 -29.33 18.21 8.56
N GLN A 136 -29.29 17.48 7.45
CA GLN A 136 -30.39 17.51 6.48
C GLN A 136 -31.68 16.93 7.06
N MET A 137 -31.61 15.84 7.84
CA MET A 137 -32.80 15.29 8.50
C MET A 137 -33.47 16.28 9.46
N SER A 138 -32.68 17.11 10.17
CA SER A 138 -33.20 18.07 11.15
C SER A 138 -33.56 19.44 10.57
N HIS A 139 -33.12 19.77 9.34
CA HIS A 139 -33.35 21.08 8.72
C HIS A 139 -34.16 20.99 7.41
N GLY A 140 -34.37 19.79 6.85
CA GLY A 140 -35.01 19.60 5.53
C GLY A 140 -34.10 19.95 4.34
N THR A 141 -33.13 20.84 4.55
CA THR A 141 -32.20 21.34 3.53
C THR A 141 -30.74 21.17 3.97
N LEU A 142 -29.81 21.36 3.03
CA LEU A 142 -28.38 21.42 3.30
C LEU A 142 -27.95 22.84 3.70
N ALA A 143 -26.83 22.96 4.42
CA ALA A 143 -26.30 24.25 4.86
C ALA A 143 -25.89 25.17 3.69
N TYR A 144 -25.36 24.57 2.62
CA TYR A 144 -25.01 25.27 1.38
C TYR A 144 -25.82 24.69 0.23
N SER A 145 -26.76 25.47 -0.30
CA SER A 145 -27.53 25.13 -1.50
C SER A 145 -26.88 25.81 -2.70
N THR A 146 -25.94 25.14 -3.36
CA THR A 146 -25.28 25.66 -4.57
C THR A 146 -25.37 24.63 -5.70
N THR A 147 -25.46 25.13 -6.93
CA THR A 147 -25.45 24.30 -8.15
C THR A 147 -24.05 24.18 -8.77
N SER A 148 -23.07 24.89 -8.20
CA SER A 148 -21.69 24.96 -8.67
C SER A 148 -20.75 24.31 -7.66
N ILE A 149 -20.01 23.30 -8.11
CA ILE A 149 -18.97 22.62 -7.32
C ILE A 149 -17.90 23.63 -6.85
N SER A 150 -17.57 24.62 -7.67
CA SER A 150 -16.60 25.67 -7.31
C SER A 150 -17.11 26.53 -6.15
N SER A 151 -18.38 26.95 -6.19
CA SER A 151 -18.97 27.75 -5.11
C SER A 151 -19.14 26.93 -3.82
N LEU A 152 -19.44 25.63 -3.95
CA LEU A 152 -19.44 24.70 -2.82
C LEU A 152 -18.04 24.55 -2.21
N ARG A 153 -17.01 24.38 -3.05
CA ARG A 153 -15.61 24.32 -2.63
C ARG A 153 -15.21 25.57 -1.85
N ASP A 154 -15.48 26.75 -2.39
CA ASP A 154 -15.14 28.02 -1.73
C ASP A 154 -15.82 28.13 -0.37
N SER A 155 -17.10 27.77 -0.29
CA SER A 155 -17.87 27.76 0.97
C SER A 155 -17.37 26.72 1.98
N MET A 156 -16.87 25.57 1.51
CA MET A 156 -16.31 24.51 2.37
C MET A 156 -14.92 24.85 2.88
N LEU A 157 -14.09 25.54 2.08
CA LEU A 157 -12.75 25.97 2.45
C LEU A 157 -12.72 27.27 3.27
N ASP A 158 -13.79 28.08 3.19
CA ASP A 158 -13.97 29.23 4.07
C ASP A 158 -14.04 28.79 5.54
N PRO A 159 -13.36 29.45 6.49
CA PRO A 159 -13.30 29.00 7.89
C PRO A 159 -14.60 29.23 8.67
N THR A 160 -15.60 29.93 8.10
CA THR A 160 -16.87 30.22 8.77
C THR A 160 -17.61 28.91 9.09
N PRO A 161 -18.04 28.71 10.36
CA PRO A 161 -18.82 27.55 10.75
C PRO A 161 -20.11 27.41 9.94
N LEU A 162 -20.58 26.18 9.73
CA LEU A 162 -21.85 25.95 9.03
C LEU A 162 -23.01 26.56 9.82
N PRO A 163 -23.95 27.27 9.16
CA PRO A 163 -25.11 27.84 9.84
C PRO A 163 -26.03 26.72 10.34
N ILE A 164 -26.37 26.73 11.63
CA ILE A 164 -27.36 25.82 12.24
C ILE A 164 -28.54 26.67 12.72
N GLN A 165 -29.75 26.37 12.26
CA GLN A 165 -30.93 27.19 12.50
C GLN A 165 -31.31 27.23 14.01
N GLU A 166 -32.05 28.27 14.39
CA GLU A 166 -32.68 28.35 15.71
C GLU A 166 -33.89 27.40 15.77
N GLY A 167 -34.11 26.74 16.91
CA GLY A 167 -35.19 25.76 17.08
C GLY A 167 -34.75 24.29 17.02
N VAL A 168 -33.48 24.00 16.71
CA VAL A 168 -32.89 22.66 16.85
C VAL A 168 -32.64 22.37 18.33
N GLU A 169 -32.87 21.11 18.76
CA GLU A 169 -32.58 20.66 20.13
C GLU A 169 -31.13 21.02 20.54
N PRO A 170 -30.91 21.55 21.76
CA PRO A 170 -29.59 22.00 22.20
C PRO A 170 -28.49 20.95 22.07
N GLU A 171 -28.81 19.69 22.38
CA GLU A 171 -27.90 18.55 22.32
C GLU A 171 -27.54 18.17 20.87
N LEU A 172 -28.50 18.21 19.95
CA LEU A 172 -28.23 17.99 18.52
C LEU A 172 -27.38 19.13 17.95
N LYS A 173 -27.68 20.37 18.37
CA LYS A 173 -26.92 21.55 17.98
C LYS A 173 -25.46 21.48 18.44
N ASP A 174 -25.21 21.01 19.66
CA ASP A 174 -23.83 20.77 20.15
C ASP A 174 -23.11 19.68 19.35
N LEU A 175 -23.79 18.54 19.12
CA LEU A 175 -23.25 17.44 18.32
C LEU A 175 -22.85 17.89 16.92
N LEU A 176 -23.77 18.56 16.20
CA LEU A 176 -23.52 19.06 14.85
C LEU A 176 -22.37 20.07 14.82
N ARG A 177 -22.28 20.98 15.79
CA ARG A 177 -21.18 21.95 15.88
C ARG A 177 -19.82 21.27 16.03
N ARG A 178 -19.74 20.20 16.81
CA ARG A 178 -18.49 19.48 17.08
C ARG A 178 -18.09 18.56 15.93
N MET A 179 -19.05 17.89 15.28
CA MET A 179 -18.77 17.00 14.15
C MET A 179 -18.59 17.72 12.81
N LEU A 180 -19.22 18.88 12.60
CA LEU A 180 -19.06 19.72 11.40
C LEU A 180 -18.01 20.83 11.59
N ASN A 181 -17.09 20.64 12.53
CA ASN A 181 -15.96 21.54 12.68
C ASN A 181 -15.04 21.42 11.44
N LYS A 182 -14.82 22.53 10.75
CA LYS A 182 -13.96 22.58 9.55
C LYS A 182 -12.49 22.33 9.90
N ASP A 183 -12.07 22.61 11.13
CA ASP A 183 -10.77 22.16 11.64
C ASP A 183 -10.84 20.69 12.03
N MET A 184 -10.21 19.83 11.23
CA MET A 184 -10.14 18.39 11.44
C MET A 184 -9.60 18.00 12.84
N SER A 185 -8.68 18.79 13.41
CA SER A 185 -8.07 18.51 14.72
C SER A 185 -9.02 18.75 15.90
N GLN A 186 -10.09 19.52 15.66
CA GLN A 186 -11.14 19.84 16.63
C GLN A 186 -12.44 19.08 16.33
N ARG A 187 -12.46 18.30 15.25
CA ARG A 187 -13.65 17.61 14.76
C ARG A 187 -13.91 16.36 15.59
N MET A 188 -15.11 16.27 16.13
CA MET A 188 -15.60 15.05 16.79
C MET A 188 -15.83 13.95 15.76
N MET A 189 -15.26 12.77 16.02
CA MET A 189 -15.42 11.57 15.17
C MET A 189 -16.57 10.68 15.68
N LEU A 190 -17.03 9.73 14.85
CA LEU A 190 -18.16 8.84 15.16
C LEU A 190 -18.03 8.10 16.50
N HIS A 191 -16.82 7.65 16.85
CA HIS A 191 -16.57 6.94 18.12
C HIS A 191 -16.86 7.80 19.35
N ASP A 192 -16.52 9.08 19.30
CA ASP A 192 -16.79 10.04 20.39
C ASP A 192 -18.24 10.52 20.35
N ALA A 193 -18.80 10.67 19.14
CA ALA A 193 -20.21 11.01 18.94
C ALA A 193 -21.15 9.99 19.61
N MET A 194 -20.79 8.70 19.63
CA MET A 194 -21.56 7.65 20.33
C MET A 194 -21.76 7.92 21.82
N LYS A 195 -20.77 8.58 22.46
CA LYS A 195 -20.80 8.91 23.89
C LYS A 195 -21.49 10.25 24.18
N HIS A 196 -21.97 10.93 23.13
CA HIS A 196 -22.57 12.25 23.26
C HIS A 196 -23.94 12.19 23.96
N SER A 197 -24.27 13.24 24.72
CA SER A 197 -25.54 13.35 25.46
C SER A 197 -26.78 13.20 24.56
N TYR A 198 -26.68 13.64 23.30
CA TYR A 198 -27.74 13.52 22.31
C TYR A 198 -28.24 12.08 22.09
N PHE A 199 -27.37 11.07 22.24
CA PHE A 199 -27.72 9.66 22.08
C PHE A 199 -27.88 8.92 23.43
N SER A 200 -27.67 9.60 24.55
CA SER A 200 -27.83 9.02 25.89
C SER A 200 -29.27 8.58 26.12
N GLY A 201 -29.48 7.29 26.40
CA GLY A 201 -30.80 6.68 26.61
C GLY A 201 -31.34 5.81 25.45
N TYR A 202 -30.73 5.86 24.26
CA TYR A 202 -31.05 4.95 23.15
C TYR A 202 -30.02 3.81 22.96
N VAL A 203 -28.82 3.92 23.55
CA VAL A 203 -27.72 2.96 23.41
C VAL A 203 -27.93 1.66 24.22
N THR A 204 -29.10 1.46 24.83
CA THR A 204 -29.41 0.32 25.71
C THR A 204 -30.08 -0.83 24.96
N GLN A 205 -29.39 -1.44 23.99
CA GLN A 205 -29.56 -2.85 23.63
C GLN A 205 -28.45 -3.25 22.64
N SER A 206 -27.60 -4.20 23.06
CA SER A 206 -26.58 -4.90 22.24
C SER A 206 -25.31 -4.14 21.82
N TYR A 207 -24.72 -3.33 22.69
CA TYR A 207 -23.25 -3.20 22.73
C TYR A 207 -22.74 -3.92 23.99
N THR A 208 -22.42 -5.22 23.87
CA THR A 208 -21.43 -5.82 24.78
C THR A 208 -20.10 -5.19 24.40
N THR A 209 -19.68 -4.18 25.17
CA THR A 209 -18.29 -3.77 25.25
C THR A 209 -17.50 -5.01 25.66
N VAL A 210 -16.86 -5.67 24.70
CA VAL A 210 -15.64 -6.41 25.01
C VAL A 210 -14.61 -5.31 25.23
N GLU A 211 -14.43 -4.90 26.48
CA GLU A 211 -13.16 -4.26 26.84
C GLU A 211 -12.08 -5.31 26.60
N PRO A 212 -11.02 -4.99 25.83
CA PRO A 212 -9.95 -5.93 25.58
C PRO A 212 -9.15 -6.07 26.88
N SER A 213 -9.56 -7.02 27.72
CA SER A 213 -8.62 -7.67 28.62
C SER A 213 -7.71 -8.53 27.76
N ASN A 214 -6.40 -8.40 27.96
CA ASN A 214 -5.32 -8.99 27.15
C ASN A 214 -5.38 -10.53 26.97
N GLU A 215 -6.30 -11.23 27.63
CA GLU A 215 -6.50 -12.68 27.51
C GLU A 215 -7.69 -13.07 26.59
N SER A 216 -8.51 -12.12 26.13
CA SER A 216 -9.72 -12.41 25.32
C SER A 216 -9.55 -12.22 23.81
N ALA A 217 -8.42 -11.65 23.36
CA ALA A 217 -8.12 -11.49 21.94
C ALA A 217 -7.98 -12.83 21.21
N GLU A 218 -7.41 -13.86 21.87
CA GLU A 218 -7.19 -15.19 21.29
C GLU A 218 -8.50 -15.98 21.11
N CYS A 219 -9.44 -15.89 22.05
CA CYS A 219 -10.71 -16.65 22.00
C CYS A 219 -11.71 -16.08 20.98
N ILE A 220 -11.75 -14.74 20.80
CA ILE A 220 -12.55 -14.09 19.76
C ILE A 220 -11.93 -14.33 18.37
N THR A 221 -10.59 -14.44 18.27
CA THR A 221 -9.92 -14.79 17.01
C THR A 221 -10.19 -16.23 16.59
N GLU A 222 -10.29 -17.20 17.51
CA GLU A 222 -10.62 -18.58 17.15
C GLU A 222 -12.06 -18.74 16.65
N ASP A 223 -13.06 -18.10 17.26
CA ASP A 223 -14.46 -18.20 16.82
C ASP A 223 -14.70 -17.47 15.48
N LEU A 224 -14.06 -16.32 15.25
CA LEU A 224 -14.09 -15.61 13.96
C LEU A 224 -13.33 -16.37 12.87
N TYR A 225 -12.19 -16.99 13.21
CA TYR A 225 -11.41 -17.82 12.30
C TYR A 225 -12.15 -19.12 11.94
N ALA A 226 -12.82 -19.75 12.90
CA ALA A 226 -13.66 -20.92 12.69
C ALA A 226 -14.90 -20.61 11.83
N ARG A 227 -15.54 -19.46 12.03
CA ARG A 227 -16.66 -18.99 11.18
C ARG A 227 -16.21 -18.62 9.76
N ALA A 228 -15.02 -18.06 9.60
CA ALA A 228 -14.39 -17.81 8.30
C ALA A 228 -14.00 -19.10 7.59
N GLN A 229 -13.44 -20.08 8.30
CA GLN A 229 -13.17 -21.43 7.78
C GLN A 229 -14.46 -22.18 7.41
N GLN A 230 -15.54 -22.07 8.20
CA GLN A 230 -16.82 -22.65 7.83
C GLN A 230 -17.46 -22.00 6.59
N ALA A 231 -17.24 -20.69 6.37
CA ALA A 231 -17.65 -20.01 5.15
C ALA A 231 -16.82 -20.45 3.92
N VAL A 232 -15.51 -20.68 4.09
CA VAL A 232 -14.62 -21.28 3.09
C VAL A 232 -15.03 -22.70 2.74
N LEU A 233 -15.49 -23.50 3.71
CA LEU A 233 -15.94 -24.88 3.52
C LEU A 233 -17.35 -25.00 2.90
N ARG A 234 -18.24 -24.00 3.08
CA ARG A 234 -19.61 -24.01 2.52
C ARG A 234 -19.72 -23.36 1.14
N GLY A 235 -18.71 -22.62 0.68
CA GLY A 235 -18.72 -21.90 -0.60
C GLY A 235 -18.64 -22.83 -1.82
N LYS A 236 -19.74 -23.01 -2.53
CA LYS A 236 -19.83 -23.87 -3.74
C LYS A 236 -19.25 -23.22 -5.02
N ARG A 237 -18.71 -22.00 -4.97
CA ARG A 237 -18.17 -21.28 -6.14
C ARG A 237 -16.87 -20.52 -5.82
N VAL A 238 -15.97 -20.48 -6.81
CA VAL A 238 -14.59 -19.95 -6.74
C VAL A 238 -14.53 -18.48 -6.30
N GLY A 239 -15.51 -17.66 -6.68
CA GLY A 239 -15.58 -16.25 -6.26
C GLY A 239 -15.83 -16.03 -4.77
N ASP A 240 -16.47 -16.99 -4.07
CA ASP A 240 -16.71 -16.90 -2.63
C ASP A 240 -15.48 -17.32 -1.81
N PHE A 241 -14.60 -18.12 -2.40
CA PHE A 241 -13.32 -18.56 -1.84
C PHE A 241 -12.31 -17.40 -1.72
N PHE A 242 -12.18 -16.58 -2.78
CA PHE A 242 -11.28 -15.42 -2.78
C PHE A 242 -11.77 -14.28 -1.88
N HIS A 243 -13.07 -14.16 -1.71
CA HIS A 243 -13.70 -13.22 -0.79
C HIS A 243 -13.35 -13.51 0.69
N GLY A 244 -13.35 -14.80 1.09
CA GLY A 244 -12.88 -15.22 2.41
C GLY A 244 -11.38 -15.01 2.61
N VAL A 245 -10.56 -15.29 1.60
CA VAL A 245 -9.09 -15.09 1.63
C VAL A 245 -8.71 -13.61 1.63
N GLN A 246 -9.43 -12.74 0.92
CA GLN A 246 -9.25 -11.28 0.95
C GLN A 246 -9.63 -10.70 2.31
N PHE A 247 -10.67 -11.23 2.96
CA PHE A 247 -11.09 -10.85 4.31
C PHE A 247 -10.09 -11.33 5.37
N VAL A 248 -9.58 -12.56 5.29
CA VAL A 248 -8.49 -13.08 6.14
C VAL A 248 -7.19 -12.29 5.94
N ARG A 249 -6.85 -11.91 4.69
CA ARG A 249 -5.72 -11.02 4.37
C ARG A 249 -5.94 -9.58 4.84
N ARG A 250 -7.17 -9.14 5.00
CA ARG A 250 -7.50 -7.79 5.47
C ARG A 250 -7.46 -7.73 7.00
N ILE A 251 -7.94 -8.76 7.69
CA ILE A 251 -7.75 -8.93 9.14
C ILE A 251 -6.26 -9.13 9.48
N ARG A 252 -5.51 -9.92 8.68
CA ARG A 252 -4.03 -9.98 8.82
C ARG A 252 -3.34 -8.66 8.49
N ARG A 253 -3.76 -7.91 7.46
CA ARG A 253 -3.20 -6.57 7.17
C ARG A 253 -3.58 -5.50 8.19
N MET A 254 -4.71 -5.66 8.88
CA MET A 254 -5.12 -4.82 10.00
C MET A 254 -4.39 -5.19 11.29
N MET A 255 -4.19 -6.48 11.58
CA MET A 255 -3.26 -6.93 12.61
C MET A 255 -1.87 -6.38 12.32
N VAL A 256 -1.39 -6.51 11.09
CA VAL A 256 -0.12 -5.92 10.64
C VAL A 256 -0.15 -4.39 10.62
N ARG A 257 -1.29 -3.67 10.66
CA ARG A 257 -1.31 -2.20 10.82
C ARG A 257 -1.51 -1.73 12.27
N HIS A 258 -2.01 -2.59 13.16
CA HIS A 258 -1.98 -2.38 14.60
C HIS A 258 -0.70 -2.95 15.23
N ILE A 259 0.08 -3.73 14.46
CA ILE A 259 1.42 -4.24 14.79
C ILE A 259 2.49 -3.36 14.10
N ASN A 260 2.27 -2.87 12.87
CA ASN A 260 3.25 -2.05 12.13
C ASN A 260 3.01 -0.54 12.26
N THR A 261 2.84 -0.05 13.50
CA THR A 261 3.55 1.18 13.88
C THR A 261 5.02 0.91 14.22
N HIS A 262 5.48 -0.33 14.00
CA HIS A 262 6.90 -0.68 13.95
C HIS A 262 7.35 -0.65 12.48
N ASP A 263 7.92 0.50 12.10
CA ASP A 263 9.08 0.53 11.21
C ASP A 263 10.05 -0.57 11.65
N VAL A 264 10.67 -1.26 10.67
CA VAL A 264 11.88 -2.09 10.80
C VAL A 264 12.20 -2.46 12.25
N ASP A 265 11.67 -3.59 12.73
CA ASP A 265 11.73 -4.01 14.13
C ASP A 265 13.08 -3.63 14.80
N ASP A 266 13.02 -2.60 15.65
CA ASP A 266 14.01 -2.31 16.69
C ASP A 266 14.14 -3.49 17.69
N ASP A 267 13.15 -4.38 17.70
CA ASP A 267 12.96 -5.43 18.70
C ASP A 267 13.98 -6.59 18.63
N ASP A 268 14.68 -6.78 17.51
CA ASP A 268 15.67 -7.85 17.35
C ASP A 268 17.12 -7.42 17.68
N PHE A 269 17.44 -6.13 17.70
CA PHE A 269 18.82 -5.66 17.83
C PHE A 269 19.24 -5.28 19.26
N PHE A 270 18.36 -4.68 20.09
CA PHE A 270 18.71 -4.20 21.43
C PHE A 270 17.61 -4.41 22.49
N PRO A 271 17.36 -5.66 22.93
CA PRO A 271 16.31 -6.00 23.90
C PRO A 271 16.47 -5.38 25.31
N GLU A 272 17.60 -4.72 25.60
CA GLU A 272 17.94 -4.13 26.90
C GLU A 272 17.37 -2.70 27.13
N LEU A 273 16.68 -2.09 26.15
CA LEU A 273 16.26 -0.69 26.18
C LEU A 273 14.74 -0.48 26.48
N ARG A 274 14.12 -1.36 27.27
CA ARG A 274 12.68 -1.28 27.61
C ARG A 274 12.29 0.00 28.37
N GLU A 275 11.09 0.48 28.03
CA GLU A 275 10.45 1.80 28.21
C GLU A 275 10.54 2.53 29.57
N ALA A 276 10.36 3.86 29.49
CA ALA A 276 9.61 4.63 30.48
C ALA A 276 8.85 5.83 29.86
N SER A 277 7.54 5.85 30.19
CA SER A 277 6.53 6.94 30.18
C SER A 277 6.08 7.63 28.88
N SER A 278 4.77 7.46 28.66
CA SER A 278 3.84 8.20 27.80
C SER A 278 3.67 9.68 28.15
N LEU A 279 3.42 10.54 27.16
CA LEU A 279 2.68 11.79 27.34
C LEU A 279 1.75 12.05 26.14
N GLU A 280 0.49 12.28 26.48
CA GLU A 280 -0.62 12.59 25.59
C GLU A 280 -0.52 14.01 25.01
N SER A 281 -0.87 14.12 23.72
CA SER A 281 -1.59 15.20 23.04
C SER A 281 -1.09 16.65 23.09
N THR A 282 -0.91 17.26 21.91
CA THR A 282 -1.16 18.71 21.70
C THR A 282 -1.50 19.05 20.24
N GLN A 283 -2.63 19.74 20.08
CA GLN A 283 -2.98 20.55 18.92
C GLN A 283 -2.09 21.80 18.86
N ARG A 284 -1.57 22.19 17.67
CA ARG A 284 -1.86 23.51 17.01
C ARG A 284 -0.88 23.93 15.90
N LEU A 285 -1.47 24.79 15.07
CA LEU A 285 -1.01 25.65 13.97
C LEU A 285 0.37 26.35 14.07
N VAL A 286 1.17 26.15 13.02
CA VAL A 286 1.89 27.08 12.11
C VAL A 286 2.84 28.18 12.66
N THR A 287 4.06 28.14 12.12
CA THR A 287 5.22 29.08 12.09
C THR A 287 6.38 28.74 13.05
N ASN A 288 7.60 28.96 12.57
CA ASN A 288 8.88 28.46 13.14
C ASN A 288 9.08 28.73 14.64
N GLU A 289 8.45 29.75 15.25
CA GLU A 289 8.63 30.04 16.68
C GLU A 289 7.77 29.15 17.60
N ALA A 290 6.58 28.73 17.16
CA ALA A 290 5.70 27.86 17.94
C ALA A 290 6.25 26.43 18.02
N ASP A 291 6.81 25.93 16.91
CA ASP A 291 7.44 24.62 16.82
C ASP A 291 8.67 24.54 17.73
N ILE A 292 9.50 25.59 17.78
CA ILE A 292 10.66 25.67 18.68
C ILE A 292 10.23 25.60 20.16
N HIS A 293 9.15 26.30 20.52
CA HIS A 293 8.65 26.31 21.90
C HIS A 293 8.10 24.94 22.33
N GLU A 294 7.40 24.24 21.44
CA GLU A 294 6.85 22.92 21.72
C GLU A 294 7.98 21.88 21.88
N VAL A 295 9.00 21.92 21.01
CA VAL A 295 10.18 21.04 21.14
C VAL A 295 10.92 21.34 22.43
N HIS A 296 11.09 22.63 22.79
CA HIS A 296 11.72 23.01 24.05
C HIS A 296 10.94 22.48 25.25
N LYS A 297 9.61 22.50 25.21
CA LYS A 297 8.74 21.94 26.25
C LYS A 297 8.89 20.43 26.37
N ILE A 298 8.91 19.70 25.25
CA ILE A 298 9.12 18.24 25.23
C ILE A 298 10.48 17.88 25.82
N VAL A 299 11.55 18.57 25.38
CA VAL A 299 12.92 18.36 25.88
C VAL A 299 13.01 18.70 27.37
N SER A 300 12.44 19.83 27.80
CA SER A 300 12.45 20.24 29.21
C SER A 300 11.69 19.27 30.11
N SER A 301 10.56 18.75 29.64
CA SER A 301 9.80 17.71 30.36
C SER A 301 10.63 16.45 30.51
N PHE A 302 11.23 15.96 29.42
CA PHE A 302 12.05 14.75 29.43
C PHE A 302 13.27 14.88 30.37
N VAL A 303 13.94 16.03 30.35
CA VAL A 303 15.06 16.33 31.25
C VAL A 303 14.59 16.44 32.71
N GLY A 304 13.44 17.09 32.94
CA GLY A 304 12.86 17.28 34.27
C GLY A 304 12.41 15.97 34.92
N ASP A 305 11.88 15.04 34.13
CA ASP A 305 11.44 13.72 34.60
C ASP A 305 12.62 12.77 34.87
N ALA A 306 13.85 13.16 34.47
CA ALA A 306 15.10 12.40 34.61
C ALA A 306 15.03 10.97 34.05
N VAL A 307 14.16 10.74 33.06
CA VAL A 307 13.93 9.44 32.45
C VAL A 307 15.01 9.15 31.42
N LYS A 308 15.69 8.00 31.57
CA LYS A 308 16.56 7.47 30.51
C LYS A 308 15.71 6.67 29.53
N GLY A 309 15.81 6.95 28.23
CA GLY A 309 14.98 6.25 27.27
C GLY A 309 14.94 6.88 25.89
N ALA A 310 13.75 6.83 25.27
CA ALA A 310 13.50 7.34 23.92
C ALA A 310 12.87 8.73 23.97
N LEU A 311 13.49 9.70 23.30
CA LEU A 311 12.94 11.03 23.08
C LEU A 311 12.33 11.08 21.68
N ARG A 312 11.03 11.33 21.59
CA ARG A 312 10.29 11.44 20.32
C ARG A 312 9.88 12.88 20.05
N ILE A 313 10.22 13.35 18.86
CA ILE A 313 10.02 14.71 18.38
C ILE A 313 9.52 14.64 16.93
N ASP A 314 8.47 13.84 16.71
CA ASP A 314 7.94 13.55 15.37
C ASP A 314 6.77 14.49 15.02
N GLY A 315 6.63 14.88 13.75
CA GLY A 315 5.43 15.58 13.28
C GLY A 315 5.28 17.07 13.64
N ILE A 316 6.35 17.74 14.10
CA ILE A 316 6.33 19.14 14.59
C ILE A 316 6.74 20.14 13.48
N LEU A 317 6.76 19.71 12.21
CA LEU A 317 7.02 20.54 11.02
C LEU A 317 8.31 21.41 11.06
N MET A 318 9.25 21.10 11.96
CA MET A 318 10.46 21.88 12.17
C MET A 318 11.41 21.79 10.98
N THR A 319 12.16 22.88 10.72
CA THR A 319 13.10 22.96 9.59
C THR A 319 14.56 22.70 9.97
N THR A 320 14.90 22.83 11.25
CA THR A 320 16.23 22.60 11.81
C THR A 320 16.13 22.01 13.22
N LEU A 321 17.02 21.08 13.59
CA LEU A 321 17.14 20.60 14.97
C LEU A 321 17.96 21.63 15.78
N HIS A 322 17.42 22.12 16.90
CA HIS A 322 18.02 23.22 17.66
C HIS A 322 18.94 22.73 18.79
N SER A 323 19.92 23.56 19.17
CA SER A 323 20.97 23.22 20.13
C SER A 323 20.48 22.79 21.52
N PHE A 324 19.31 23.26 21.97
CA PHE A 324 18.74 22.88 23.27
C PHE A 324 18.32 21.39 23.32
N VAL A 325 18.15 20.70 22.19
CA VAL A 325 17.95 19.24 22.17
C VAL A 325 19.14 18.51 22.81
N ALA A 326 20.34 19.11 22.77
CA ALA A 326 21.52 18.56 23.43
C ALA A 326 21.44 18.59 24.97
N GLU A 327 20.46 19.28 25.57
CA GLU A 327 20.24 19.25 27.03
C GLU A 327 19.75 17.86 27.49
N ALA A 328 19.02 17.15 26.63
CA ALA A 328 18.58 15.77 26.90
C ALA A 328 19.67 14.72 26.63
N ALA A 329 20.80 15.10 26.04
CA ALA A 329 21.87 14.19 25.62
C ALA A 329 22.38 13.20 26.69
N PRO A 330 22.44 13.54 28.01
CA PRO A 330 22.87 12.60 29.04
C PRO A 330 21.88 11.46 29.33
N LEU A 331 20.64 11.56 28.85
CA LEU A 331 19.54 10.64 29.20
C LEU A 331 19.01 9.87 27.98
N VAL A 332 19.18 10.40 26.77
CA VAL A 332 18.60 9.85 25.54
C VAL A 332 19.41 8.66 25.03
N SER A 333 18.71 7.53 24.84
CA SER A 333 19.23 6.32 24.19
C SER A 333 18.67 6.11 22.78
N LYS A 334 17.47 6.65 22.51
CA LYS A 334 16.83 6.66 21.19
C LYS A 334 16.25 8.04 20.90
N LEU A 335 16.57 8.63 19.75
CA LEU A 335 16.04 9.93 19.32
C LEU A 335 15.26 9.76 18.01
N CYS A 336 13.96 10.08 18.05
CA CYS A 336 13.09 10.07 16.87
C CYS A 336 12.74 11.51 16.50
N CYS A 337 13.05 11.90 15.27
CA CYS A 337 12.76 13.23 14.70
C CYS A 337 12.14 13.08 13.30
N SER A 338 11.30 12.07 13.11
CA SER A 338 10.71 11.67 11.84
C SER A 338 9.47 12.48 11.47
N ASN A 339 9.09 12.50 10.19
CA ASN A 339 7.91 13.21 9.69
C ASN A 339 7.90 14.73 10.03
N ASN A 340 9.08 15.36 9.94
CA ASN A 340 9.26 16.81 10.11
C ASN A 340 9.56 17.47 8.75
N LYS A 341 10.08 18.70 8.75
CA LYS A 341 10.54 19.39 7.54
C LYS A 341 12.04 19.69 7.60
N LEU A 342 12.81 18.85 8.30
CA LEU A 342 14.21 19.09 8.56
C LEU A 342 14.99 19.21 7.26
N THR A 343 15.70 20.32 7.10
CA THR A 343 16.62 20.56 5.99
C THR A 343 18.08 20.33 6.41
N CYS A 344 18.36 20.46 7.71
CA CYS A 344 19.61 20.07 8.37
C CYS A 344 19.37 19.72 9.86
N VAL A 345 20.34 19.06 10.50
CA VAL A 345 20.33 18.75 11.94
C VAL A 345 20.84 19.90 12.82
N GLY A 346 21.00 21.10 12.24
CA GLY A 346 21.40 22.32 12.95
C GLY A 346 22.76 22.25 13.67
N THR A 347 22.91 23.03 14.75
CA THR A 347 24.15 23.13 15.55
C THR A 347 24.18 22.17 16.75
N VAL A 348 23.44 21.07 16.67
CA VAL A 348 23.38 20.08 17.76
C VAL A 348 24.71 19.33 17.84
N ASP A 349 25.35 19.43 18.99
CA ASP A 349 26.59 18.72 19.27
C ASP A 349 26.30 17.28 19.70
N PHE A 350 26.23 16.37 18.72
CA PHE A 350 25.97 14.95 18.95
C PHE A 350 27.07 14.24 19.76
N SER A 351 28.26 14.85 19.94
CA SER A 351 29.31 14.29 20.80
C SER A 351 28.88 14.22 22.29
N LYS A 352 27.87 15.01 22.68
CA LYS A 352 27.30 15.01 24.02
C LYS A 352 26.39 13.81 24.29
N PHE A 353 25.91 13.12 23.25
CA PHE A 353 24.96 12.01 23.36
C PHE A 353 25.67 10.69 23.68
N GLN A 354 26.17 10.57 24.91
CA GLN A 354 26.99 9.44 25.37
C GLN A 354 26.24 8.10 25.44
N HIS A 355 24.91 8.11 25.31
CA HIS A 355 24.05 6.93 25.42
C HIS A 355 23.19 6.66 24.17
N LEU A 356 23.23 7.53 23.16
CA LEU A 356 22.40 7.41 21.97
C LEU A 356 22.85 6.22 21.11
N ARG A 357 21.96 5.25 20.93
CA ARG A 357 22.14 4.05 20.09
C ARG A 357 21.31 4.09 18.81
N VAL A 358 20.13 4.70 18.86
CA VAL A 358 19.17 4.73 17.75
C VAL A 358 18.83 6.17 17.40
N LEU A 359 19.01 6.56 16.14
CA LEU A 359 18.61 7.87 15.62
C LEU A 359 17.76 7.69 14.36
N GLN A 360 16.54 8.22 14.41
CA GLN A 360 15.58 8.17 13.30
C GLN A 360 15.25 9.59 12.82
N ILE A 361 15.56 9.88 11.56
CA ILE A 361 15.30 11.16 10.89
C ILE A 361 14.68 10.89 9.50
N CYS A 362 13.76 9.93 9.44
CA CYS A 362 13.08 9.56 8.21
C CYS A 362 11.92 10.52 7.87
N GLU A 363 11.48 10.53 6.61
CA GLU A 363 10.39 11.40 6.12
C GLU A 363 10.64 12.88 6.42
N ASN A 364 11.76 13.40 5.91
CA ASN A 364 12.21 14.77 6.09
C ASN A 364 12.70 15.37 4.76
N SER A 365 13.33 16.56 4.78
CA SER A 365 13.79 17.27 3.58
C SER A 365 15.32 17.47 3.53
N LEU A 366 16.08 16.57 4.15
CA LEU A 366 17.54 16.65 4.21
C LEU A 366 18.13 16.49 2.81
N ARG A 367 18.94 17.48 2.37
CA ARG A 367 19.61 17.44 1.05
C ARG A 367 21.03 16.88 1.11
N GLN A 368 21.61 16.86 2.30
CA GLN A 368 22.98 16.44 2.57
C GLN A 368 22.98 15.49 3.76
N PHE A 369 23.95 14.58 3.78
CA PHE A 369 24.15 13.70 4.92
C PHE A 369 24.55 14.53 6.15
N PRO A 370 23.87 14.35 7.30
CA PRO A 370 24.16 15.14 8.49
C PRO A 370 25.44 14.63 9.18
N LEU A 371 26.59 15.23 8.86
CA LEU A 371 27.90 14.79 9.36
C LEU A 371 27.98 14.76 10.90
N ASP A 372 27.31 15.71 11.56
CA ASP A 372 27.40 15.85 13.01
C ASP A 372 26.89 14.62 13.76
N VAL A 373 25.91 13.88 13.22
CA VAL A 373 25.35 12.69 13.89
C VAL A 373 26.37 11.57 14.07
N LEU A 374 27.42 11.56 13.25
CA LEU A 374 28.50 10.58 13.29
C LEU A 374 29.43 10.79 14.49
N HIS A 375 29.36 11.96 15.15
CA HIS A 375 30.11 12.22 16.39
C HIS A 375 29.48 11.58 17.63
N ALA A 376 28.28 10.99 17.53
CA ALA A 376 27.67 10.25 18.62
C ALA A 376 28.44 8.93 18.86
N PRO A 377 29.07 8.74 20.04
CA PRO A 377 30.07 7.70 20.25
C PRO A 377 29.53 6.26 20.23
N ARG A 378 28.21 6.09 20.48
CA ARG A 378 27.56 4.77 20.62
C ARG A 378 26.42 4.55 19.64
N LEU A 379 26.34 5.36 18.59
CA LEU A 379 25.28 5.24 17.61
C LEU A 379 25.41 3.93 16.83
N GLN A 380 24.36 3.11 16.84
CA GLN A 380 24.32 1.76 16.27
C GLN A 380 23.32 1.64 15.11
N PHE A 381 22.23 2.40 15.16
CA PHE A 381 21.21 2.45 14.11
C PHE A 381 20.95 3.89 13.68
N LEU A 382 21.01 4.14 12.38
CA LEU A 382 20.71 5.43 11.78
C LEU A 382 19.74 5.26 10.60
N ASP A 383 18.58 5.90 10.70
CA ASP A 383 17.60 5.96 9.62
C ASP A 383 17.47 7.37 9.06
N LEU A 384 17.81 7.50 7.78
CA LEU A 384 17.73 8.73 6.97
C LEU A 384 16.82 8.52 5.74
N SER A 385 15.95 7.53 5.78
CA SER A 385 15.09 7.17 4.65
C SER A 385 14.09 8.28 4.31
N HIS A 386 13.62 8.32 3.06
CA HIS A 386 12.65 9.33 2.61
C HIS A 386 13.15 10.77 2.83
N ASN A 387 14.33 11.06 2.27
CA ASN A 387 14.95 12.38 2.27
C ASN A 387 15.43 12.72 0.84
N HIS A 388 16.30 13.72 0.69
CA HIS A 388 16.85 14.18 -0.59
C HIS A 388 18.39 14.13 -0.61
N ILE A 389 18.98 13.20 0.13
CA ILE A 389 20.44 13.08 0.28
C ILE A 389 21.03 12.48 -0.99
N LYS A 390 22.10 13.11 -1.50
CA LYS A 390 22.76 12.71 -2.76
C LYS A 390 24.03 11.90 -2.58
N ASP A 391 24.75 12.14 -1.50
CA ASP A 391 26.10 11.63 -1.30
C ASP A 391 26.24 11.04 0.11
N ILE A 392 26.94 9.91 0.20
CA ILE A 392 27.35 9.30 1.46
C ILE A 392 28.79 9.76 1.76
N PRO A 393 29.05 10.44 2.88
CA PRO A 393 30.32 11.10 3.13
C PRO A 393 31.41 10.10 3.57
N PRO A 394 32.70 10.35 3.25
CA PRO A 394 33.83 9.57 3.76
C PRO A 394 33.89 9.46 5.28
N ALA A 395 33.42 10.49 5.97
CA ALA A 395 33.33 10.54 7.43
C ALA A 395 32.45 9.43 8.03
N LEU A 396 31.61 8.74 7.23
CA LEU A 396 30.82 7.59 7.70
C LEU A 396 31.72 6.50 8.30
N THR A 397 32.94 6.34 7.78
CA THR A 397 33.92 5.37 8.31
C THR A 397 34.41 5.71 9.72
N CYS A 398 34.22 6.95 10.19
CA CYS A 398 34.56 7.37 11.56
C CYS A 398 33.54 6.88 12.60
N ALA A 399 32.34 6.45 12.18
CA ALA A 399 31.30 5.96 13.09
C ALA A 399 31.61 4.52 13.52
N ARG A 400 32.33 4.37 14.64
CA ARG A 400 32.90 3.08 15.08
C ARG A 400 31.87 2.04 15.48
N GLU A 401 30.73 2.45 16.03
CA GLU A 401 29.69 1.53 16.52
C GLU A 401 28.48 1.42 15.59
N LEU A 402 28.45 2.13 14.47
CA LEU A 402 27.29 2.14 13.57
C LEU A 402 27.19 0.80 12.83
N GLN A 403 26.08 0.09 13.07
CA GLN A 403 25.82 -1.25 12.54
C GLN A 403 24.85 -1.22 11.37
N THR A 404 23.78 -0.41 11.48
CA THR A 404 22.72 -0.36 10.47
C THR A 404 22.49 1.06 9.98
N LEU A 405 22.49 1.23 8.66
CA LEU A 405 22.19 2.49 7.98
C LEU A 405 21.05 2.30 6.97
N CYS A 406 19.92 2.96 7.22
CA CYS A 406 18.77 3.00 6.31
C CYS A 406 18.76 4.32 5.54
N MET A 407 18.78 4.24 4.21
CA MET A 407 18.78 5.39 3.31
C MET A 407 17.86 5.16 2.09
N ASN A 408 16.80 4.36 2.23
CA ASN A 408 15.86 4.14 1.12
C ASN A 408 15.14 5.42 0.72
N HIS A 409 14.73 5.53 -0.54
CA HIS A 409 14.04 6.72 -1.06
C HIS A 409 14.85 8.02 -0.86
N ASN A 410 16.10 8.02 -1.32
CA ASN A 410 16.96 9.20 -1.36
C ASN A 410 17.42 9.47 -2.82
N GLN A 411 18.43 10.32 -3.00
CA GLN A 411 18.97 10.70 -4.31
C GLN A 411 20.42 10.20 -4.50
N VAL A 412 20.79 9.11 -3.83
CA VAL A 412 22.15 8.56 -3.88
C VAL A 412 22.43 7.94 -5.24
N ALA A 413 23.30 8.57 -6.01
CA ALA A 413 23.66 8.09 -7.36
C ALA A 413 24.96 7.27 -7.39
N TYR A 414 25.83 7.49 -6.40
CA TYR A 414 27.14 6.86 -6.30
C TYR A 414 27.53 6.68 -4.83
N VAL A 415 28.23 5.59 -4.53
CA VAL A 415 28.82 5.32 -3.21
C VAL A 415 30.33 5.54 -3.33
N GLY A 416 30.86 6.52 -2.58
CA GLY A 416 32.26 6.93 -2.69
C GLY A 416 33.27 6.05 -1.93
N CYS A 417 34.51 6.56 -1.87
CA CYS A 417 35.62 5.99 -1.13
C CYS A 417 36.16 6.99 -0.10
N ASN A 418 36.83 6.47 0.93
CA ASN A 418 37.59 7.28 1.88
C ASN A 418 38.99 7.60 1.35
N GLU A 419 39.76 8.36 2.12
CA GLU A 419 41.14 8.79 1.77
C GLU A 419 42.10 7.61 1.55
N CYS A 420 41.79 6.43 2.09
CA CYS A 420 42.57 5.21 1.93
C CYS A 420 42.13 4.37 0.72
N GLY A 421 41.16 4.83 -0.07
CA GLY A 421 40.62 4.07 -1.21
C GLY A 421 39.74 2.88 -0.80
N ALA A 422 39.23 2.85 0.43
CA ALA A 422 38.22 1.88 0.86
C ALA A 422 36.82 2.47 0.71
N SER A 423 35.80 1.64 0.51
CA SER A 423 34.41 2.12 0.38
C SER A 423 33.99 2.90 1.61
N VAL A 424 33.18 3.96 1.46
CA VAL A 424 32.61 4.66 2.62
C VAL A 424 31.73 3.77 3.50
N LEU A 425 31.31 2.60 3.00
CA LEU A 425 30.54 1.60 3.74
C LEU A 425 31.43 0.60 4.52
N SER A 426 32.76 0.72 4.44
CA SER A 426 33.72 -0.17 5.12
C SER A 426 33.92 0.13 6.61
N GLY A 427 32.89 0.70 7.27
CA GLY A 427 32.94 0.99 8.70
C GLY A 427 33.18 -0.27 9.54
N GLU A 428 33.93 -0.12 10.63
CA GLU A 428 34.41 -1.24 11.48
C GLU A 428 33.28 -2.15 11.99
N SER A 429 32.14 -1.56 12.38
CA SER A 429 30.98 -2.29 12.90
C SER A 429 29.82 -2.38 11.90
N MET A 430 29.98 -1.89 10.68
CA MET A 430 28.89 -1.78 9.71
C MET A 430 28.45 -3.18 9.26
N GLN A 431 27.20 -3.53 9.52
CA GLN A 431 26.63 -4.83 9.22
C GLN A 431 25.57 -4.77 8.14
N LYS A 432 24.77 -3.69 8.08
CA LYS A 432 23.62 -3.62 7.19
C LYS A 432 23.42 -2.23 6.61
N VAL A 433 23.25 -2.14 5.29
CA VAL A 433 22.99 -0.89 4.59
C VAL A 433 21.84 -1.07 3.61
N VAL A 434 20.84 -0.18 3.66
CA VAL A 434 19.66 -0.21 2.77
C VAL A 434 19.67 1.00 1.84
N LEU A 435 19.81 0.76 0.53
CA LEU A 435 19.86 1.80 -0.51
C LEU A 435 18.76 1.66 -1.57
N THR A 436 17.72 0.87 -1.31
CA THR A 436 16.57 0.74 -2.24
C THR A 436 15.91 2.09 -2.58
N ALA A 437 15.30 2.17 -3.74
CA ALA A 437 14.72 3.38 -4.31
C ALA A 437 15.69 4.59 -4.35
N ASN A 438 16.94 4.35 -4.76
CA ASN A 438 17.93 5.39 -5.04
C ASN A 438 18.39 5.30 -6.51
N PRO A 439 18.79 6.42 -7.16
CA PRO A 439 19.25 6.43 -8.54
C PRO A 439 20.70 5.91 -8.70
N LEU A 440 21.05 4.82 -8.01
CA LEU A 440 22.39 4.24 -7.98
C LEU A 440 22.76 3.70 -9.37
N ARG A 441 23.88 4.17 -9.93
CA ARG A 441 24.29 3.82 -11.31
C ARG A 441 25.32 2.71 -11.39
N HIS A 442 26.13 2.58 -10.37
CA HIS A 442 27.24 1.63 -10.29
C HIS A 442 27.36 1.11 -8.86
N LEU A 443 27.83 -0.13 -8.72
CA LEU A 443 28.28 -0.62 -7.43
C LEU A 443 29.61 0.06 -7.04
N PRO A 444 29.84 0.32 -5.75
CA PRO A 444 31.13 0.84 -5.31
C PRO A 444 32.22 -0.20 -5.64
N ALA A 445 33.21 0.17 -6.47
CA ALA A 445 34.27 -0.75 -6.89
C ALA A 445 35.09 -1.28 -5.68
N GLU A 446 35.10 -0.49 -4.62
CA GLU A 446 35.79 -0.72 -3.36
C GLU A 446 34.90 -1.44 -2.33
N ILE A 447 33.71 -1.93 -2.68
CA ILE A 447 32.82 -2.68 -1.76
C ILE A 447 33.49 -3.93 -1.20
N THR A 448 34.50 -4.45 -1.90
CA THR A 448 35.35 -5.57 -1.48
C THR A 448 36.11 -5.28 -0.17
N SER A 449 36.32 -4.00 0.16
CA SER A 449 36.96 -3.56 1.41
C SER A 449 36.06 -3.69 2.64
N CYS A 450 34.76 -3.95 2.47
CA CYS A 450 33.83 -4.10 3.59
C CYS A 450 33.94 -5.49 4.23
N SER A 451 33.92 -5.55 5.57
CA SER A 451 33.94 -6.79 6.35
C SER A 451 32.55 -7.17 6.85
N LYS A 452 31.96 -8.26 6.32
CA LYS A 452 30.64 -8.81 6.74
C LYS A 452 29.48 -7.81 6.64
N LEU A 453 29.31 -7.22 5.45
CA LEU A 453 28.26 -6.25 5.15
C LEU A 453 27.09 -6.89 4.38
N GLU A 454 25.87 -6.71 4.84
CA GLU A 454 24.63 -6.94 4.08
C GLU A 454 24.19 -5.64 3.39
N LEU A 455 24.16 -5.63 2.06
CA LEU A 455 23.71 -4.49 1.26
C LEU A 455 22.38 -4.81 0.58
N ILE A 456 21.37 -3.99 0.82
CA ILE A 456 20.04 -4.16 0.21
C ILE A 456 19.85 -3.12 -0.91
N LEU A 457 19.70 -3.60 -2.14
CA LEU A 457 19.62 -2.78 -3.37
C LEU A 457 18.35 -3.06 -4.18
N ASP A 458 18.00 -2.11 -5.04
CA ASP A 458 17.04 -2.36 -6.12
C ASP A 458 17.66 -3.33 -7.13
N ASP A 459 16.84 -4.20 -7.69
CA ASP A 459 17.26 -5.22 -8.66
C ASP A 459 17.41 -4.62 -10.08
N ASP A 460 18.30 -3.63 -10.19
CA ASP A 460 18.68 -2.95 -11.43
C ASP A 460 19.62 -3.86 -12.26
N PRO A 461 19.30 -4.16 -13.53
CA PRO A 461 20.10 -5.04 -14.37
C PRO A 461 21.56 -4.61 -14.54
N SER A 462 21.86 -3.31 -14.52
CA SER A 462 23.23 -2.83 -14.64
C SER A 462 24.05 -3.09 -13.36
N LEU A 463 23.42 -2.91 -12.20
CA LEU A 463 24.03 -3.24 -10.91
C LEU A 463 24.21 -4.75 -10.73
N LEU A 464 23.26 -5.56 -11.20
CA LEU A 464 23.37 -7.02 -11.23
C LEU A 464 24.57 -7.48 -12.05
N GLU A 465 24.70 -7.00 -13.30
CA GLU A 465 25.81 -7.35 -14.18
C GLU A 465 27.16 -6.99 -13.54
N GLU A 466 27.26 -5.82 -12.92
CA GLU A 466 28.45 -5.39 -12.19
C GLU A 466 28.77 -6.25 -10.96
N TRP A 467 27.76 -6.66 -10.19
CA TRP A 467 27.94 -7.55 -9.04
C TRP A 467 28.46 -8.91 -9.47
N TYR A 468 27.83 -9.53 -10.47
CA TYR A 468 28.23 -10.86 -10.95
C TYR A 468 29.60 -10.84 -11.63
N ALA A 469 29.98 -9.75 -12.29
CA ALA A 469 31.34 -9.57 -12.78
C ALA A 469 32.38 -9.50 -11.63
N SER A 470 31.97 -8.99 -10.46
CA SER A 470 32.82 -8.76 -9.28
C SER A 470 32.91 -9.96 -8.33
N ILE A 471 31.96 -10.90 -8.34
CA ILE A 471 31.92 -12.13 -7.50
C ILE A 471 33.14 -13.05 -7.68
N ASN A 472 33.92 -12.90 -8.76
CA ASN A 472 35.19 -13.60 -8.93
C ASN A 472 36.27 -13.20 -7.90
N GLN A 473 36.00 -12.18 -7.08
CA GLN A 473 36.83 -11.75 -5.96
C GLN A 473 36.14 -12.19 -4.66
N SER A 474 36.81 -12.92 -3.77
CA SER A 474 36.23 -13.38 -2.51
C SER A 474 35.78 -12.20 -1.63
N THR A 475 34.52 -11.80 -1.74
CA THR A 475 33.96 -10.71 -0.93
C THR A 475 33.29 -11.28 0.32
N SER A 476 33.42 -10.56 1.43
CA SER A 476 32.68 -10.86 2.66
C SER A 476 31.33 -10.13 2.73
N VAL A 477 30.87 -9.61 1.58
CA VAL A 477 29.68 -8.79 1.43
C VAL A 477 28.56 -9.62 0.82
N SER A 478 27.38 -9.59 1.41
CA SER A 478 26.17 -10.18 0.87
C SER A 478 25.27 -9.09 0.29
N ILE A 479 24.92 -9.17 -1.00
CA ILE A 479 23.89 -8.30 -1.58
C ILE A 479 22.54 -9.03 -1.56
N THR A 480 21.56 -8.41 -0.94
CA THR A 480 20.15 -8.81 -0.97
C THR A 480 19.43 -7.93 -1.98
N TRP A 481 19.09 -8.49 -3.15
CA TRP A 481 18.34 -7.77 -4.18
C TRP A 481 16.86 -7.73 -3.81
N ASN A 482 16.25 -6.56 -3.86
CA ASN A 482 14.82 -6.39 -3.66
C ASN A 482 14.06 -6.83 -4.93
N ASP A 483 13.71 -8.13 -4.98
CA ASP A 483 12.92 -8.92 -5.94
C ASP A 483 12.59 -8.34 -7.33
N ILE A 484 13.50 -8.52 -8.29
CA ILE A 484 13.22 -8.67 -9.73
C ILE A 484 13.60 -10.11 -10.25
N TYR A 485 14.22 -10.99 -9.44
CA TYR A 485 14.38 -12.44 -9.73
C TYR A 485 13.07 -13.25 -9.65
N PRO A 486 12.87 -14.31 -10.47
CA PRO A 486 11.64 -15.09 -10.45
C PRO A 486 11.48 -15.88 -9.15
N CYS A 487 10.39 -15.61 -8.44
CA CYS A 487 10.03 -16.32 -7.24
C CYS A 487 9.68 -17.77 -7.57
N ARG A 488 10.42 -18.70 -6.97
CA ARG A 488 10.09 -20.12 -7.05
C ARG A 488 8.87 -20.39 -6.17
N VAL A 489 7.73 -20.71 -6.79
CA VAL A 489 6.50 -21.05 -6.04
C VAL A 489 6.70 -22.31 -5.21
N TYR A 490 7.55 -23.23 -5.68
CA TYR A 490 7.81 -24.46 -4.94
C TYR A 490 9.18 -25.10 -5.23
N PRO A 491 9.98 -25.46 -4.21
CA PRO A 491 11.32 -26.01 -4.40
C PRO A 491 11.36 -27.45 -4.94
N GLU A 492 10.23 -28.17 -4.95
CA GLU A 492 10.16 -29.58 -5.40
C GLU A 492 9.40 -29.74 -6.73
N VAL A 493 8.75 -28.68 -7.22
CA VAL A 493 8.09 -28.64 -8.53
C VAL A 493 8.82 -27.58 -9.35
N PRO A 494 9.27 -27.87 -10.58
CA PRO A 494 10.05 -26.92 -11.38
C PRO A 494 9.13 -25.84 -12.00
N LEU A 495 8.48 -25.06 -11.14
CA LEU A 495 7.51 -24.02 -11.50
C LEU A 495 7.96 -22.69 -10.89
N PHE A 496 8.26 -21.75 -11.79
CA PHE A 496 8.73 -20.42 -11.45
C PHE A 496 7.66 -19.40 -11.82
N VAL A 497 7.41 -18.44 -10.93
CA VAL A 497 6.46 -17.34 -11.21
C VAL A 497 7.22 -16.02 -11.12
N ALA A 498 7.12 -15.25 -12.19
CA ALA A 498 7.86 -14.02 -12.41
C ALA A 498 6.96 -12.78 -12.32
N SER A 499 7.57 -11.63 -11.97
CA SER A 499 6.90 -10.35 -11.67
C SER A 499 7.36 -9.16 -12.53
N LYS A 500 6.43 -8.19 -12.70
CA LYS A 500 6.50 -6.79 -13.19
C LYS A 500 6.94 -6.47 -14.61
N SER A 501 7.76 -7.27 -15.30
CA SER A 501 8.13 -6.95 -16.68
C SER A 501 8.66 -8.13 -17.49
N ILE A 502 7.95 -8.47 -18.58
CA ILE A 502 8.36 -9.46 -19.57
C ILE A 502 9.66 -9.08 -20.32
N LYS A 503 10.04 -7.79 -20.33
CA LYS A 503 11.18 -7.28 -21.10
C LYS A 503 12.55 -7.66 -20.52
N LEU A 504 12.58 -8.02 -19.24
CA LEU A 504 13.80 -8.37 -18.53
C LEU A 504 14.32 -9.76 -18.91
N TYR A 505 13.45 -10.62 -19.43
CA TYR A 505 13.75 -12.02 -19.67
C TYR A 505 14.43 -12.21 -21.02
N ASN A 506 15.74 -12.41 -20.95
CA ASN A 506 16.63 -12.72 -22.05
C ASN A 506 17.10 -14.19 -21.97
N LEU A 507 17.95 -14.59 -22.93
CA LEU A 507 18.48 -15.96 -23.00
C LEU A 507 19.23 -16.34 -21.72
N THR A 508 20.10 -15.46 -21.22
CA THR A 508 20.94 -15.70 -20.03
C THR A 508 20.10 -16.03 -18.80
N ILE A 509 18.99 -15.32 -18.58
CA ILE A 509 18.09 -15.58 -17.45
C ILE A 509 17.40 -16.94 -17.61
N LEU A 510 16.90 -17.26 -18.81
CA LEU A 510 16.24 -18.54 -19.06
C LEU A 510 17.21 -19.74 -18.96
N GLU A 511 18.46 -19.54 -19.35
CA GLU A 511 19.57 -20.50 -19.16
C GLU A 511 19.90 -20.69 -17.68
N ALA A 512 20.02 -19.62 -16.91
CA ALA A 512 20.27 -19.67 -15.47
C ALA A 512 19.15 -20.43 -14.72
N LEU A 513 17.90 -20.29 -15.17
CA LEU A 513 16.75 -21.01 -14.61
C LEU A 513 16.57 -22.43 -15.18
N GLY A 514 17.37 -22.82 -16.18
CA GLY A 514 17.21 -24.09 -16.89
C GLY A 514 15.81 -24.28 -17.48
N THR A 515 15.13 -23.19 -17.86
CA THR A 515 13.71 -23.23 -18.25
C THR A 515 13.54 -23.17 -19.75
N ARG A 516 12.83 -24.17 -20.29
CA ARG A 516 12.55 -24.28 -21.73
C ARG A 516 11.08 -24.08 -22.10
N ASN A 517 10.20 -23.94 -21.12
CA ASN A 517 8.77 -23.73 -21.34
C ASN A 517 8.32 -22.43 -20.69
N VAL A 518 7.56 -21.63 -21.42
CA VAL A 518 7.15 -20.31 -20.96
C VAL A 518 5.64 -20.10 -21.14
N VAL A 519 4.99 -19.48 -20.16
CA VAL A 519 3.59 -19.03 -20.24
C VAL A 519 3.53 -17.50 -20.26
N LEU A 520 2.90 -16.93 -21.29
CA LEU A 520 2.71 -15.48 -21.46
C LEU A 520 1.23 -15.14 -21.58
N THR A 521 0.87 -13.90 -21.26
CA THR A 521 -0.41 -13.29 -21.65
C THR A 521 -0.28 -12.64 -23.03
N GLN A 522 -1.37 -12.59 -23.79
CA GLN A 522 -1.38 -12.00 -25.12
C GLN A 522 -1.31 -10.47 -25.02
N PHE A 523 -0.11 -9.91 -25.13
CA PHE A 523 0.11 -8.46 -25.07
C PHE A 523 0.13 -7.79 -26.45
N GLU A 524 0.04 -8.56 -27.54
CA GLU A 524 -0.05 -8.08 -28.92
C GLU A 524 -1.03 -8.95 -29.73
N SER A 525 -1.85 -8.33 -30.57
CA SER A 525 -2.89 -9.03 -31.34
C SER A 525 -2.35 -10.00 -32.39
N TRP A 526 -1.10 -9.82 -32.85
CA TRP A 526 -0.45 -10.70 -33.82
C TRP A 526 0.13 -11.97 -33.19
N LEU A 527 0.24 -12.03 -31.86
CA LEU A 527 0.70 -13.23 -31.18
C LEU A 527 -0.39 -14.31 -31.24
N PRO A 528 -0.04 -15.54 -31.64
CA PRO A 528 -0.96 -16.68 -31.62
C PRO A 528 -1.39 -17.00 -30.19
N THR A 529 -2.59 -17.56 -30.02
CA THR A 529 -3.13 -18.02 -28.73
C THR A 529 -2.98 -19.53 -28.57
N GLY A 530 -2.80 -20.00 -27.34
CA GLY A 530 -2.57 -21.41 -27.02
C GLY A 530 -1.10 -21.83 -27.06
N GLU A 531 -0.87 -23.14 -27.14
CA GLU A 531 0.47 -23.73 -27.19
C GLU A 531 1.10 -23.54 -28.58
N VAL A 532 2.33 -23.04 -28.60
CA VAL A 532 3.11 -22.77 -29.82
C VAL A 532 4.53 -23.24 -29.60
N ASN A 533 5.00 -24.13 -30.47
CA ASN A 533 6.40 -24.59 -30.42
C ASN A 533 7.37 -23.47 -30.88
N SER A 534 8.63 -23.61 -30.51
CA SER A 534 9.68 -22.63 -30.83
C SER A 534 9.82 -22.30 -32.31
N ALA A 535 9.78 -23.31 -33.19
CA ALA A 535 9.91 -23.11 -34.62
C ALA A 535 8.76 -22.28 -35.22
N ALA A 536 7.53 -22.54 -34.76
CA ALA A 536 6.36 -21.77 -35.14
C ALA A 536 6.41 -20.34 -34.59
N MET A 537 6.88 -20.16 -33.34
CA MET A 537 7.05 -18.84 -32.74
C MET A 537 8.12 -18.00 -33.48
N GLU A 538 9.27 -18.59 -33.85
CA GLU A 538 10.30 -17.93 -34.67
C GLU A 538 9.71 -17.45 -36.01
N GLU A 539 8.87 -18.27 -36.66
CA GLU A 539 8.22 -17.89 -37.92
C GLU A 539 7.17 -16.77 -37.74
N HIS A 540 6.43 -16.75 -36.62
CA HIS A 540 5.51 -15.65 -36.28
C HIS A 540 6.24 -14.33 -36.11
N VAL A 541 7.33 -14.32 -35.33
CA VAL A 541 8.18 -13.13 -35.11
C VAL A 541 8.80 -12.66 -36.43
N ARG A 542 9.32 -13.59 -37.25
CA ARG A 542 9.93 -13.28 -38.55
C ARG A 542 8.94 -12.67 -39.54
N ARG A 543 7.70 -13.17 -39.57
CA ARG A 543 6.63 -12.63 -40.43
C ARG A 543 6.30 -11.18 -40.05
N ARG A 544 6.16 -10.90 -38.74
CA ARG A 544 5.92 -9.55 -38.23
C ARG A 544 7.04 -8.58 -38.60
N GLN A 545 8.30 -9.01 -38.51
CA GLN A 545 9.45 -8.21 -38.93
C GLN A 545 9.42 -7.90 -40.43
N LYS A 546 9.05 -8.87 -41.28
CA LYS A 546 8.91 -8.66 -42.74
C LYS A 546 7.76 -7.73 -43.11
N GLU A 547 6.63 -7.84 -42.43
CA GLU A 547 5.48 -6.95 -42.61
C GLU A 547 5.82 -5.51 -42.19
N SER A 548 6.59 -5.33 -41.12
CA SER A 548 7.10 -4.03 -40.69
C SER A 548 8.06 -3.39 -41.71
N VAL A 549 8.83 -4.19 -42.47
CA VAL A 549 9.74 -3.71 -43.52
C VAL A 549 8.97 -3.33 -44.79
N ARG A 550 7.89 -4.05 -45.14
CA ARG A 550 7.05 -3.76 -46.31
C ARG A 550 6.22 -2.48 -46.18
N VAL A 551 5.79 -2.12 -44.96
CA VAL A 551 5.07 -0.86 -44.70
C VAL A 551 5.98 0.38 -44.84
N ASN A 552 7.29 0.21 -44.66
CA ASN A 552 8.28 1.28 -44.76
C ASN A 552 8.97 1.38 -46.13
N GLY A 553 8.69 0.45 -47.06
CA GLY A 553 9.32 0.39 -48.37
C GLY A 553 8.33 0.72 -49.49
N ASN A 554 8.10 2.01 -49.75
CA ASN A 554 7.88 2.44 -51.12
C ASN A 554 9.26 2.58 -51.77
N ASP A 555 9.41 1.93 -52.91
CA ASP A 555 10.63 1.76 -53.68
C ASP A 555 11.44 3.04 -53.86
N SER A 556 12.71 3.01 -53.46
CA SER A 556 13.81 3.75 -54.08
C SER A 556 15.14 3.19 -53.57
N GLU A 557 15.90 2.59 -54.49
CA GLU A 557 17.32 2.29 -54.33
C GLU A 557 18.08 3.55 -53.86
N CYS A 558 18.95 3.44 -52.84
CA CYS A 558 20.27 4.08 -52.86
C CYS A 558 21.15 3.73 -51.65
N GLU A 559 22.44 3.77 -51.93
CA GLU A 559 23.61 3.33 -51.18
C GLU A 559 23.94 4.14 -49.89
N ILE A 560 24.59 3.43 -48.97
CA ILE A 560 25.74 3.82 -48.10
C ILE A 560 25.87 5.33 -47.74
N ARG A 561 25.68 5.66 -46.45
CA ARG A 561 26.61 6.43 -45.56
C ARG A 561 25.92 6.91 -44.28
N SER A 562 26.58 6.72 -43.14
CA SER A 562 26.36 7.38 -41.84
C SER A 562 27.02 8.77 -41.77
N PRO A 563 26.91 9.57 -40.68
CA PRO A 563 25.76 9.92 -39.81
C PRO A 563 25.66 11.45 -39.54
N VAL A 564 24.47 12.05 -39.40
CA VAL A 564 24.32 13.37 -38.71
C VAL A 564 22.94 13.51 -38.05
N VAL A 565 22.94 13.96 -36.80
CA VAL A 565 21.80 14.34 -35.96
C VAL A 565 21.03 15.54 -36.55
N ARG A 566 19.70 15.45 -36.65
CA ARG A 566 18.78 16.59 -36.47
C ARG A 566 17.42 16.13 -35.94
N LYS A 567 17.04 16.69 -34.78
CA LYS A 567 15.68 16.66 -34.24
C LYS A 567 14.77 17.56 -35.09
N THR A 568 13.64 17.03 -35.54
CA THR A 568 12.36 17.77 -35.66
C THR A 568 11.22 16.76 -35.70
N ALA A 569 10.19 17.02 -34.91
CA ALA A 569 9.02 16.16 -34.70
C ALA A 569 8.08 16.12 -35.91
N MET A 570 7.59 14.93 -36.27
CA MET A 570 6.19 14.64 -36.61
C MET A 570 6.02 13.14 -36.97
N ASN A 571 5.04 12.51 -36.32
CA ASN A 571 4.31 11.27 -36.64
C ASN A 571 4.93 10.29 -37.66
N VAL A 572 5.52 9.20 -37.14
CA VAL A 572 5.82 7.98 -37.91
C VAL A 572 5.26 6.81 -37.09
N GLY A 573 4.46 5.94 -37.71
CA GLY A 573 3.77 4.84 -37.04
C GLY A 573 4.73 3.92 -36.28
N ASP A 574 4.66 3.93 -34.96
CA ASP A 574 5.53 3.19 -34.06
C ASP A 574 5.30 1.67 -34.18
N CYS A 575 6.19 0.97 -34.89
CA CYS A 575 6.36 -0.46 -34.64
C CYS A 575 7.12 -0.63 -33.32
N LEU A 576 6.42 -1.09 -32.28
CA LEU A 576 7.02 -1.41 -30.98
C LEU A 576 8.15 -2.46 -31.14
N PRO A 577 9.28 -2.30 -30.41
CA PRO A 577 10.37 -3.26 -30.44
C PRO A 577 9.94 -4.62 -29.85
N ILE A 578 10.37 -5.71 -30.49
CA ILE A 578 10.09 -7.09 -30.05
C ILE A 578 10.73 -7.32 -28.68
N PRO A 579 9.97 -7.81 -27.67
CA PRO A 579 10.53 -8.13 -26.35
C PRO A 579 11.67 -9.15 -26.43
N ASN A 580 12.65 -9.05 -25.52
CA ASN A 580 13.82 -9.93 -25.46
C ASN A 580 13.47 -11.43 -25.41
N ILE A 581 12.35 -11.77 -24.77
CA ILE A 581 11.84 -13.15 -24.65
C ILE A 581 11.34 -13.75 -25.98
N LEU A 582 11.09 -12.91 -26.98
CA LEU A 582 10.73 -13.29 -28.34
C LEU A 582 11.89 -13.07 -29.32
N SER A 583 13.09 -12.82 -28.81
CA SER A 583 14.29 -12.72 -29.65
C SER A 583 14.58 -14.07 -30.30
N LYS A 584 15.22 -14.04 -31.48
CA LYS A 584 15.57 -15.23 -32.25
C LYS A 584 16.36 -16.27 -31.44
N SER A 585 17.29 -15.81 -30.61
CA SER A 585 18.11 -16.69 -29.76
C SER A 585 17.27 -17.37 -28.67
N VAL A 586 16.32 -16.64 -28.06
CA VAL A 586 15.41 -17.20 -27.06
C VAL A 586 14.41 -18.16 -27.69
N CYS A 587 13.82 -17.82 -28.84
CA CYS A 587 12.91 -18.71 -29.56
C CYS A 587 13.58 -20.05 -29.85
N ARG A 588 14.87 -20.07 -30.22
CA ARG A 588 15.61 -21.32 -30.50
C ARG A 588 15.97 -22.11 -29.25
N PHE A 589 16.07 -21.45 -28.11
CA PHE A 589 16.39 -22.07 -26.84
C PHE A 589 15.16 -22.74 -26.20
N LEU A 590 13.99 -22.11 -26.29
CA LEU A 590 12.75 -22.62 -25.72
C LEU A 590 12.18 -23.81 -26.53
N HIS A 591 11.45 -24.70 -25.86
CA HIS A 591 10.68 -25.78 -26.48
C HIS A 591 9.29 -25.29 -26.89
N SER A 592 8.59 -24.62 -25.98
CA SER A 592 7.24 -24.10 -26.23
C SER A 592 6.91 -22.82 -25.46
N TYR A 593 6.00 -22.07 -26.07
CA TYR A 593 5.31 -20.93 -25.49
C TYR A 593 3.84 -21.31 -25.33
N PHE A 594 3.22 -20.87 -24.24
CA PHE A 594 1.77 -20.92 -24.07
C PHE A 594 1.25 -19.50 -23.92
N ILE A 595 0.44 -19.03 -24.87
CA ILE A 595 -0.07 -17.66 -24.90
C ILE A 595 -1.55 -17.64 -24.49
N LEU A 596 -1.87 -16.95 -23.40
CA LEU A 596 -3.23 -16.79 -22.90
C LEU A 596 -3.94 -15.62 -23.59
N GLU A 597 -5.09 -15.88 -24.23
CA GLU A 597 -5.92 -14.85 -24.85
C GLU A 597 -6.62 -13.97 -23.81
N GLU A 598 -6.69 -12.66 -24.06
CA GLU A 598 -7.24 -11.67 -23.12
C GLU A 598 -8.76 -11.42 -23.25
N LYS A 599 -9.48 -12.16 -24.12
CA LYS A 599 -10.88 -11.83 -24.45
C LYS A 599 -11.89 -12.03 -23.32
N THR A 600 -12.84 -11.10 -23.28
CA THR A 600 -13.90 -10.83 -22.29
C THR A 600 -15.03 -11.85 -22.17
N SER A 601 -14.82 -13.14 -22.48
CA SER A 601 -15.82 -14.17 -22.22
C SER A 601 -15.21 -15.36 -21.47
N TYR A 602 -15.89 -15.77 -20.40
CA TYR A 602 -15.58 -16.98 -19.65
C TYR A 602 -15.47 -18.16 -20.61
N THR A 603 -14.25 -18.57 -20.93
CA THR A 603 -14.05 -19.85 -21.59
C THR A 603 -13.35 -20.78 -20.64
N VAL A 604 -14.13 -21.71 -20.11
CA VAL A 604 -13.69 -22.99 -19.52
C VAL A 604 -12.57 -23.65 -20.36
N SER A 605 -12.50 -23.32 -21.65
CA SER A 605 -11.44 -23.67 -22.61
C SER A 605 -10.02 -23.21 -22.20
N ALA A 606 -9.81 -21.94 -21.82
CA ALA A 606 -8.47 -21.41 -21.54
C ALA A 606 -7.88 -21.99 -20.24
N TYR A 607 -8.73 -22.15 -19.22
CA TYR A 607 -8.38 -22.81 -17.96
C TYR A 607 -7.95 -24.26 -18.18
N GLY A 608 -8.76 -25.04 -18.91
CA GLY A 608 -8.48 -26.43 -19.21
C GLY A 608 -7.21 -26.60 -20.06
N ALA A 609 -7.01 -25.74 -21.06
CA ALA A 609 -5.83 -25.77 -21.91
C ALA A 609 -4.55 -25.44 -21.13
N LEU A 610 -4.55 -24.38 -20.32
CA LEU A 610 -3.38 -24.00 -19.50
C LEU A 610 -3.05 -25.09 -18.48
N LYS A 611 -4.07 -25.66 -17.84
CA LYS A 611 -3.91 -26.77 -16.89
C LYS A 611 -3.29 -27.99 -17.55
N ASN A 612 -3.79 -28.39 -18.71
CA ASN A 612 -3.27 -29.54 -19.45
C ASN A 612 -1.81 -29.32 -19.88
N TYR A 613 -1.49 -28.12 -20.36
CA TYR A 613 -0.12 -27.73 -20.73
C TYR A 613 0.83 -27.85 -19.53
N LEU A 614 0.52 -27.18 -18.41
CA LEU A 614 1.36 -27.21 -17.21
C LEU A 614 1.51 -28.62 -16.65
N THR A 615 0.42 -29.39 -16.61
CA THR A 615 0.45 -30.80 -16.14
C THR A 615 1.33 -31.67 -17.05
N THR A 616 1.31 -31.43 -18.37
CA THR A 616 2.13 -32.17 -19.34
C THR A 616 3.62 -31.83 -19.20
N CYS A 617 3.96 -30.54 -19.12
CA CYS A 617 5.35 -30.09 -18.91
C CYS A 617 5.92 -30.64 -17.60
N LEU A 618 5.16 -30.55 -16.51
CA LEU A 618 5.59 -31.04 -15.20
C LEU A 618 5.64 -32.57 -15.15
N GLY A 619 4.75 -33.27 -15.86
CA GLY A 619 4.80 -34.73 -16.02
C GLY A 619 6.06 -35.21 -16.74
N ARG A 620 6.69 -34.34 -17.56
CA ARG A 620 8.00 -34.56 -18.19
C ARG A 620 9.17 -34.04 -17.36
N ASN A 621 8.91 -33.52 -16.16
CA ASN A 621 9.88 -32.87 -15.28
C ASN A 621 10.59 -31.66 -15.94
N GLU A 622 9.88 -30.94 -16.80
CA GLU A 622 10.40 -29.75 -17.46
C GLU A 622 10.04 -28.48 -16.68
N SER A 623 11.01 -27.59 -16.51
CA SER A 623 10.79 -26.30 -15.86
C SER A 623 9.90 -25.39 -16.69
N VAL A 624 8.94 -24.75 -16.01
CA VAL A 624 8.04 -23.76 -16.60
C VAL A 624 8.18 -22.42 -15.87
N VAL A 625 8.37 -21.35 -16.63
CA VAL A 625 8.28 -19.96 -16.13
C VAL A 625 6.93 -19.39 -16.55
N VAL A 626 6.19 -18.87 -15.57
CA VAL A 626 4.89 -18.21 -15.78
C VAL A 626 5.03 -16.72 -15.55
N PHE A 627 4.67 -15.94 -16.56
CA PHE A 627 4.73 -14.49 -16.53
C PHE A 627 3.39 -13.88 -16.15
N LEU A 628 3.44 -12.91 -15.25
CA LEU A 628 2.30 -12.11 -14.82
C LEU A 628 2.69 -10.64 -14.84
N ASP A 629 1.92 -9.81 -15.54
CA ASP A 629 2.08 -8.36 -15.61
C ASP A 629 0.83 -7.67 -15.04
N GLU A 630 0.93 -7.12 -13.83
CA GLU A 630 -0.19 -6.43 -13.17
C GLU A 630 -0.75 -5.25 -13.99
N ARG A 631 0.09 -4.57 -14.77
CA ARG A 631 -0.32 -3.36 -15.52
C ARG A 631 -1.03 -3.69 -16.82
N ARG A 632 -0.80 -4.89 -17.37
CA ARG A 632 -1.34 -5.34 -18.66
C ARG A 632 -2.44 -6.38 -18.48
N ASP A 633 -2.32 -7.28 -17.52
CA ASP A 633 -3.20 -8.45 -17.42
C ASP A 633 -4.51 -8.13 -16.69
N SER A 634 -5.62 -8.46 -17.34
CA SER A 634 -6.95 -8.40 -16.72
C SER A 634 -7.02 -9.19 -15.40
N GLN A 635 -7.87 -8.76 -14.48
CA GLN A 635 -8.11 -9.47 -13.21
C GLN A 635 -8.52 -10.93 -13.45
N ASN A 636 -9.35 -11.19 -14.47
CA ASN A 636 -9.80 -12.54 -14.83
C ASN A 636 -8.67 -13.43 -15.31
N THR A 637 -7.73 -12.89 -16.09
CA THR A 637 -6.54 -13.61 -16.57
C THR A 637 -5.64 -14.00 -15.39
N ARG A 638 -5.41 -13.06 -14.47
CA ARG A 638 -4.62 -13.30 -13.25
C ARG A 638 -5.27 -14.35 -12.35
N ASP A 639 -6.58 -14.27 -12.14
CA ASP A 639 -7.33 -15.24 -11.35
C ASP A 639 -7.31 -16.64 -11.97
N THR A 640 -7.40 -16.73 -13.30
CA THR A 640 -7.31 -17.99 -14.05
C THR A 640 -5.93 -18.64 -13.86
N ILE A 641 -4.86 -17.88 -14.01
CA ILE A 641 -3.49 -18.39 -13.85
C ILE A 641 -3.27 -18.85 -12.40
N VAL A 642 -3.64 -18.05 -11.40
CA VAL A 642 -3.51 -18.41 -9.98
C VAL A 642 -4.30 -19.67 -9.66
N ALA A 643 -5.53 -19.81 -10.17
CA ALA A 643 -6.36 -20.98 -9.95
C ALA A 643 -5.76 -22.26 -10.57
N VAL A 644 -5.21 -22.18 -11.79
CA VAL A 644 -4.55 -23.32 -12.43
C VAL A 644 -3.25 -23.69 -11.70
N LEU A 645 -2.43 -22.72 -11.31
CA LEU A 645 -1.19 -22.96 -10.55
C LEU A 645 -1.48 -23.71 -9.24
N CYS A 646 -2.50 -23.27 -8.50
CA CYS A 646 -2.90 -23.93 -7.26
C CYS A 646 -3.33 -25.38 -7.49
N GLU A 647 -4.12 -25.65 -8.54
CA GLU A 647 -4.60 -26.99 -8.83
C GLU A 647 -3.48 -27.94 -9.27
N VAL A 648 -2.58 -27.46 -10.14
CA VAL A 648 -1.41 -28.22 -10.60
C VAL A 648 -0.47 -28.56 -9.44
N LEU A 649 -0.25 -27.61 -8.51
CA LEU A 649 0.56 -27.83 -7.31
C LEU A 649 -0.09 -28.83 -6.34
N MET A 650 -1.42 -28.77 -6.17
CA MET A 650 -2.15 -29.75 -5.35
C MET A 650 -2.05 -31.17 -5.93
N ALA A 651 -2.18 -31.30 -7.25
CA ALA A 651 -2.07 -32.57 -7.95
C ALA A 651 -0.65 -33.16 -7.86
N ALA A 652 0.39 -32.33 -8.08
CA ALA A 652 1.79 -32.75 -8.01
C ALA A 652 2.21 -33.25 -6.61
N LYS A 653 1.51 -32.83 -5.55
CA LYS A 653 1.78 -33.21 -4.15
C LYS A 653 0.99 -34.39 -3.62
N GLY A 654 0.23 -35.08 -4.48
CA GLY A 654 -0.57 -36.24 -4.09
C GLY A 654 -1.59 -35.93 -3.00
N GLY A 655 -2.13 -34.71 -2.95
CA GLY A 655 -3.16 -34.30 -1.99
C GLY A 655 -2.71 -34.07 -0.55
N LYS A 656 -1.40 -34.12 -0.25
CA LYS A 656 -0.88 -33.91 1.12
C LYS A 656 -0.91 -32.45 1.61
N ARG A 657 -1.13 -31.48 0.72
CA ARG A 657 -1.21 -30.05 1.06
C ARG A 657 -2.64 -29.55 0.87
N THR A 658 -3.08 -28.66 1.77
CA THR A 658 -4.39 -28.02 1.67
C THR A 658 -4.40 -26.95 0.58
N LEU A 659 -5.56 -26.74 -0.07
CA LEU A 659 -5.75 -25.67 -1.06
C LEU A 659 -5.34 -24.29 -0.52
N SER A 660 -5.58 -24.05 0.77
CA SER A 660 -5.14 -22.84 1.48
C SER A 660 -3.63 -22.67 1.51
N GLY A 661 -2.87 -23.76 1.66
CA GLY A 661 -1.40 -23.73 1.64
C GLY A 661 -0.88 -23.34 0.26
N CYS A 662 -1.36 -24.02 -0.79
CA CYS A 662 -0.99 -23.74 -2.18
C CYS A 662 -1.31 -22.30 -2.60
N ILE A 663 -2.44 -21.74 -2.14
CA ILE A 663 -2.81 -20.35 -2.41
C ILE A 663 -1.91 -19.36 -1.66
N SER A 664 -1.43 -19.71 -0.45
CA SER A 664 -0.41 -18.90 0.22
C SER A 664 0.87 -18.91 -0.58
N ASP A 665 1.37 -20.07 -0.99
CA ASP A 665 2.65 -20.18 -1.71
C ASP A 665 2.63 -19.42 -3.05
N VAL A 666 1.54 -19.56 -3.83
CA VAL A 666 1.38 -18.84 -5.11
C VAL A 666 1.32 -17.33 -4.88
N VAL A 667 0.62 -16.88 -3.84
CA VAL A 667 0.55 -15.45 -3.56
C VAL A 667 1.84 -14.90 -2.98
N ASP A 668 2.52 -15.65 -2.14
CA ASP A 668 3.80 -15.27 -1.55
C ASP A 668 4.86 -15.13 -2.64
N ALA A 669 4.87 -16.04 -3.63
CA ALA A 669 5.71 -15.93 -4.82
C ALA A 669 5.30 -14.78 -5.76
N THR A 670 4.08 -14.26 -5.67
CA THR A 670 3.61 -13.10 -6.45
C THR A 670 3.52 -11.81 -5.64
N ARG A 671 4.03 -11.77 -4.39
CA ARG A 671 3.87 -10.61 -3.48
C ARG A 671 4.43 -9.31 -4.07
N GLY A 672 5.44 -9.37 -4.93
CA GLY A 672 5.97 -8.21 -5.65
C GLY A 672 5.06 -7.61 -6.73
N LEU A 673 3.94 -8.27 -7.10
CA LEU A 673 2.97 -7.86 -8.13
C LEU A 673 1.69 -7.21 -7.57
N TYR A 674 1.54 -7.09 -6.25
CA TYR A 674 0.30 -6.61 -5.62
C TYR A 674 0.57 -5.68 -4.42
N ALA A 675 1.79 -5.14 -4.35
CA ALA A 675 2.26 -4.22 -3.32
C ALA A 675 2.02 -2.77 -3.74
#